data_AF-A0A9Q0R1Z0-F1
#
_entry.id   AF-A0A9Q0R1Z0-F1
#
_cell.length_a   1.000
_cell.length_b   1.000
_cell.length_c   1.000
_cell.angle_alpha   90.00
_cell.angle_beta   90.00
_cell.angle_gamma   90.00
#
_symmetry.space_group_name_H-M   'P 1'
#
loop_
_entity.id
_entity.type
_entity.pdbx_description
1 polymer ?
#
loop_
_entity_poly.entity_id
_entity_poly.type
_entity_poly.pdbx_seq_one_letter_code
_entity_poly.pdbx_strand_id
1 'polypeptide(L)'
;MLYTVITSQLFVEKKIRFFKVIPEQVQELWNKWELRLTVLCSLFFQILLILLGDSRKRIKTIWIQFVLWLAYLCADWVAAVALGILSHNIATPHTRELPSFWAPFLLLHLGGPDTITAFSLEDNELWLRHLLGLGVQGSIASYVSYKSWTGTIVSILSVLMYVPAIVKYGERTWVLSSASKERLRDSMLDPPDPGPNYAKFMDEYSSKDEEGYRVTVGRIEEKVSQQTSAVDQSGQGTTEHDNKKVDDGDDAEILDKGHYFFEIYKRLFAFLIISFEDWNESKSYFQQTSPQKAFKMIDVELGFMFDVLYTKATVVRSLRGTILRSITLCFTIFVFLMFLNEYRKQEQHKHHSPTDLIITYLLLAVAIILEIYAAIILISSDSAFLWLRKHSMDSLAKKLLGWKCRCKRTRWSNSVAQYNLLRIWLNDKPSTFRKLFQSLGIHKKLRNYFYTENKKVSKDLEFLIFQQLRKKSFGATDFKEAKRLCSSKGSAVLQQSGIDHLYDRLKWSIDDVDFDQSILIWHIATHLWYHSDKASDQFPLKQQKEICMLLSDYMVYLLLVCPFMLPEGIGEIRSVDTEEEVNNFLKEKNPIQGITDETSACSRLLEVKTDIPPIEVKGPKSKSVLFDACRLANQLSDSFERERIANPSSESSLREKKWETISLVWVEMLSYAAAQCKGPSHAKQLGQGGELLTHVWLLMAHLGITEQFQMPTGFARKLIYR
;
A
#
# COMPACT_ATOMS: atom_id res chain seq x y z
N MET A 1 -19.48 17.50 2.99
CA MET A 1 -19.38 18.40 4.17
C MET A 1 -20.64 19.22 4.35
N LEU A 2 -21.11 19.99 3.35
CA LEU A 2 -22.45 20.59 3.44
C LEU A 2 -23.52 19.53 3.72
N TYR A 3 -23.48 18.39 3.02
CA TYR A 3 -24.38 17.27 3.36
C TYR A 3 -24.21 16.78 4.80
N THR A 4 -23.00 16.64 5.35
CA THR A 4 -22.81 16.18 6.73
C THR A 4 -23.26 17.22 7.77
N VAL A 5 -23.02 18.51 7.50
CA VAL A 5 -23.48 19.64 8.32
C VAL A 5 -25.00 19.81 8.23
N ILE A 6 -25.57 19.68 7.03
CA ILE A 6 -27.01 19.70 6.80
C ILE A 6 -27.65 18.45 7.42
N THR A 7 -27.04 17.27 7.32
CA THR A 7 -27.55 16.06 7.99
C THR A 7 -27.39 16.12 9.49
N SER A 8 -26.36 16.77 10.03
CA SER A 8 -26.23 16.95 11.47
C SER A 8 -27.26 17.97 11.98
N GLN A 9 -27.50 19.06 11.25
CA GLN A 9 -28.57 20.01 11.54
C GLN A 9 -29.97 19.38 11.37
N LEU A 10 -30.21 18.63 10.29
CA LEU A 10 -31.45 17.87 10.07
C LEU A 10 -31.64 16.74 11.07
N PHE A 11 -30.56 16.10 11.54
CA PHE A 11 -30.63 15.11 12.61
C PHE A 11 -31.07 15.80 13.90
N VAL A 12 -30.49 16.95 14.24
CA VAL A 12 -30.91 17.77 15.38
C VAL A 12 -32.38 18.23 15.24
N GLU A 13 -32.82 18.66 14.06
CA GLU A 13 -34.21 19.07 13.81
C GLU A 13 -35.20 17.91 13.81
N LYS A 14 -34.89 16.77 13.17
CA LYS A 14 -35.75 15.58 13.14
C LYS A 14 -35.82 14.89 14.50
N LYS A 15 -34.74 14.95 15.28
CA LYS A 15 -34.69 14.49 16.68
C LYS A 15 -35.79 15.14 17.51
N ILE A 16 -36.07 16.43 17.31
CA ILE A 16 -37.15 17.15 18.01
C ILE A 16 -38.52 16.52 17.76
N ARG A 17 -38.76 15.93 16.57
CA ARG A 17 -40.02 15.22 16.27
C ARG A 17 -40.06 13.82 16.88
N PHE A 18 -38.95 13.09 16.85
CA PHE A 18 -38.87 11.73 17.40
C PHE A 18 -38.98 11.71 18.93
N PHE A 19 -38.37 12.68 19.61
CA PHE A 19 -38.40 12.79 21.08
C PHE A 19 -39.76 13.15 21.67
N LYS A 20 -40.74 13.60 20.86
CA LYS A 20 -42.12 13.79 21.33
C LYS A 20 -42.85 12.48 21.67
N VAL A 21 -42.30 11.33 21.27
CA VAL A 21 -42.89 9.99 21.50
C VAL A 21 -42.24 9.28 22.71
N ILE A 22 -41.17 9.85 23.27
CA ILE A 22 -40.35 9.22 24.32
C ILE A 22 -40.78 9.77 25.70
N PRO A 23 -40.75 8.97 26.79
CA PRO A 23 -41.06 9.44 28.14
C PRO A 23 -40.17 10.61 28.60
N GLU A 24 -40.74 11.57 29.34
CA GLU A 24 -40.04 12.79 29.80
C GLU A 24 -38.76 12.50 30.58
N GLN A 25 -38.76 11.46 31.43
CA GLN A 25 -37.57 11.05 32.20
C GLN A 25 -36.40 10.64 31.30
N VAL A 26 -36.68 9.98 30.17
CA VAL A 26 -35.65 9.57 29.21
C VAL A 26 -35.17 10.79 28.41
N GLN A 27 -36.06 11.74 28.13
CA GLN A 27 -35.70 12.99 27.46
C GLN A 27 -34.79 13.88 28.34
N GLU A 28 -35.07 13.99 29.64
CA GLU A 28 -34.22 14.70 30.59
C GLU A 28 -32.83 14.06 30.72
N LEU A 29 -32.79 12.73 30.86
CA LEU A 29 -31.53 11.98 30.92
C LEU A 29 -30.73 12.13 29.62
N TRP A 30 -31.39 12.02 28.46
CA TRP A 30 -30.74 12.20 27.16
C TRP A 30 -30.17 13.61 27.02
N ASN A 31 -30.96 14.65 27.31
CA ASN A 31 -30.51 16.04 27.21
C ASN A 31 -29.31 16.34 28.11
N LYS A 32 -29.21 15.67 29.28
CA LYS A 32 -28.09 15.81 30.21
C LYS A 32 -26.82 15.11 29.72
N TRP A 33 -26.95 13.94 29.08
CA TRP A 33 -25.81 13.11 28.71
C TRP A 33 -25.38 13.21 27.25
N GLU A 34 -26.23 13.72 26.36
CA GLU A 34 -25.99 13.72 24.91
C GLU A 34 -24.64 14.36 24.55
N LEU A 35 -24.40 15.59 25.00
CA LEU A 35 -23.14 16.28 24.70
C LEU A 35 -21.95 15.53 25.30
N ARG A 36 -22.05 15.10 26.56
CA ARG A 36 -21.01 14.38 27.30
C ARG A 36 -20.61 13.08 26.57
N LEU A 37 -21.61 12.28 26.19
CA LEU A 37 -21.41 11.03 25.47
C LEU A 37 -20.78 11.28 24.11
N THR A 38 -21.25 12.29 23.37
CA THR A 38 -20.73 12.60 22.03
C THR A 38 -19.25 13.05 22.10
N VAL A 39 -18.88 13.87 23.09
CA VAL A 39 -17.48 14.28 23.33
C VAL A 39 -16.60 13.09 23.69
N LEU A 40 -17.05 12.21 24.59
CA LEU A 40 -16.32 10.99 24.96
C LEU A 40 -16.17 10.02 23.79
N CYS A 41 -17.22 9.86 22.97
CA CYS A 41 -17.15 9.06 21.74
C CYS A 41 -16.14 9.66 20.75
N SER A 42 -16.10 10.99 20.60
CA SER A 42 -15.10 11.66 19.77
C SER A 42 -13.68 11.34 20.25
N LEU A 43 -13.42 11.45 21.56
CA LEU A 43 -12.13 11.12 22.16
C LEU A 43 -11.76 9.64 21.96
N PHE A 44 -12.72 8.73 22.15
CA PHE A 44 -12.52 7.29 21.95
C PHE A 44 -12.05 6.96 20.53
N PHE A 45 -12.68 7.55 19.50
CA PHE A 45 -12.25 7.32 18.12
C PHE A 45 -10.86 7.87 17.84
N GLN A 46 -10.47 9.01 18.43
CA GLN A 46 -9.10 9.53 18.30
C GLN A 46 -8.07 8.59 18.93
N ILE A 47 -8.35 8.05 20.12
CA ILE A 47 -7.50 7.06 20.79
C ILE A 47 -7.38 5.79 19.93
N LEU A 48 -8.52 5.28 19.44
CA LEU A 48 -8.56 4.07 18.61
C LEU A 48 -7.74 4.24 17.32
N LEU A 49 -7.90 5.38 16.64
CA LEU A 49 -7.17 5.69 15.41
C LEU A 49 -5.67 5.88 15.65
N ILE A 50 -5.26 6.50 16.78
CA ILE A 50 -3.83 6.67 17.05
C ILE A 50 -3.14 5.32 17.33
N LEU A 51 -3.82 4.39 18.01
CA LEU A 51 -3.26 3.09 18.40
C LEU A 51 -3.23 2.10 17.23
N LEU A 52 -4.29 2.07 16.41
CA LEU A 52 -4.43 1.10 15.30
C LEU A 52 -3.98 1.67 13.94
N GLY A 53 -3.79 2.98 13.82
CA GLY A 53 -3.44 3.64 12.57
C GLY A 53 -2.17 3.08 11.92
N ASP A 54 -1.12 2.85 12.72
CA ASP A 54 0.14 2.26 12.25
C ASP A 54 0.06 0.73 12.03
N SER A 55 -0.88 0.05 12.69
CA SER A 55 -1.06 -1.41 12.56
C SER A 55 -1.46 -1.81 11.13
N ARG A 56 -2.11 -0.93 10.37
CA ARG A 56 -2.54 -1.22 8.98
C ARG A 56 -1.37 -1.47 8.02
N LYS A 57 -0.19 -0.92 8.32
CA LYS A 57 1.04 -1.16 7.55
C LYS A 57 1.51 -2.61 7.74
N ARG A 58 1.23 -3.21 8.91
CA ARG A 58 1.83 -4.46 9.38
C ARG A 58 0.87 -5.64 9.39
N ILE A 59 -0.43 -5.39 9.42
CA ILE A 59 -1.44 -6.43 9.67
C ILE A 59 -2.47 -6.42 8.54
N LYS A 60 -2.51 -7.51 7.78
CA LYS A 60 -3.52 -7.81 6.75
C LYS A 60 -4.78 -8.48 7.32
N THR A 61 -5.20 -8.08 8.52
CA THR A 61 -6.42 -8.61 9.13
C THR A 61 -7.58 -7.70 8.78
N ILE A 62 -8.55 -8.25 8.05
CA ILE A 62 -9.66 -7.47 7.53
C ILE A 62 -10.54 -6.90 8.65
N TRP A 63 -10.69 -7.60 9.78
CA TRP A 63 -11.39 -7.06 10.96
C TRP A 63 -10.76 -5.77 11.49
N ILE A 64 -9.43 -5.69 11.53
CA ILE A 64 -8.72 -4.48 11.96
C ILE A 64 -8.93 -3.38 10.92
N GLN A 65 -8.86 -3.70 9.62
CA GLN A 65 -9.13 -2.72 8.56
C GLN A 65 -10.57 -2.19 8.61
N PHE A 66 -11.56 -3.04 8.88
CA PHE A 66 -12.96 -2.65 9.00
C PHE A 66 -13.22 -1.77 10.23
N VAL A 67 -12.68 -2.15 11.40
CA VAL A 67 -12.79 -1.35 12.62
C VAL A 67 -12.10 0.01 12.42
N LEU A 68 -10.93 0.04 11.80
CA LEU A 68 -10.20 1.27 11.51
C LEU A 68 -10.95 2.16 10.53
N TRP A 69 -11.52 1.57 9.47
CA TRP A 69 -12.36 2.27 8.49
C TRP A 69 -13.58 2.90 9.15
N LEU A 70 -14.29 2.15 9.99
CA LEU A 70 -15.45 2.65 10.73
C LEU A 70 -15.06 3.78 11.69
N ALA A 71 -13.97 3.60 12.44
CA ALA A 71 -13.45 4.60 13.35
C ALA A 71 -13.07 5.90 12.60
N TYR A 72 -12.43 5.78 11.44
CA TYR A 72 -12.02 6.90 10.59
C TYR A 72 -13.23 7.71 10.11
N LEU A 73 -14.29 7.03 9.64
CA LEU A 73 -15.53 7.68 9.20
C LEU A 73 -16.28 8.33 10.37
N CYS A 74 -16.36 7.65 11.52
CA CYS A 74 -17.08 8.15 12.69
C CYS A 74 -16.37 9.32 13.38
N ALA A 75 -15.03 9.36 13.39
CA ALA A 75 -14.26 10.36 14.13
C ALA A 75 -14.63 11.81 13.75
N ASP A 76 -14.67 12.10 12.45
CA ASP A 76 -14.99 13.45 11.95
C ASP A 76 -16.48 13.78 12.15
N TRP A 77 -17.36 12.80 11.92
CA TRP A 77 -18.80 13.00 12.04
C TRP A 77 -19.22 13.29 13.48
N VAL A 78 -18.74 12.49 14.45
CA VAL A 78 -19.07 12.65 15.87
C VAL A 78 -18.56 13.99 16.41
N ALA A 79 -17.35 14.42 16.03
CA ALA A 79 -16.81 15.70 16.47
C ALA A 79 -17.62 16.89 15.93
N ALA A 80 -18.03 16.85 14.65
CA ALA A 80 -18.88 17.88 14.05
C ALA A 80 -20.29 17.92 14.65
N VAL A 81 -20.88 16.75 14.96
CA VAL A 81 -22.17 16.66 15.66
C VAL A 81 -22.07 17.24 17.07
N ALA A 82 -21.02 16.93 17.83
CA ALA A 82 -20.79 17.50 19.14
C ALA A 82 -20.69 19.04 19.09
N LEU A 83 -19.98 19.61 18.11
CA LEU A 83 -19.91 21.06 17.90
C LEU A 83 -21.28 21.66 17.56
N GLY A 84 -22.08 20.97 16.73
CA GLY A 84 -23.44 21.40 16.40
C GLY A 84 -24.38 21.42 17.61
N ILE A 85 -24.35 20.36 18.42
CA ILE A 85 -25.10 20.26 19.68
C ILE A 85 -24.68 21.38 20.63
N LEU A 86 -23.36 21.61 20.75
CA LEU A 86 -22.82 22.64 21.62
C LEU A 86 -23.30 24.04 21.19
N SER A 87 -23.27 24.36 19.90
CA SER A 87 -23.72 25.64 19.35
C SER A 87 -25.22 25.91 19.56
N HIS A 88 -26.07 24.90 19.35
CA HIS A 88 -27.51 25.02 19.54
C HIS A 88 -27.89 25.26 21.02
N ASN A 89 -27.12 24.67 21.93
CA ASN A 89 -27.40 24.64 23.35
C ASN A 89 -26.90 25.89 24.10
N ILE A 90 -26.41 26.94 23.43
CA ILE A 90 -25.94 28.14 24.11
C ILE A 90 -27.13 29.08 24.35
N ALA A 91 -27.89 28.85 25.42
CA ALA A 91 -29.04 29.70 25.78
C ALA A 91 -28.68 30.77 26.84
N THR A 92 -27.66 30.55 27.69
CA THR A 92 -27.34 31.43 28.83
C THR A 92 -25.83 31.44 29.18
N PRO A 93 -25.20 32.61 29.41
CA PRO A 93 -23.74 32.72 29.61
C PRO A 93 -23.19 31.97 30.84
N HIS A 94 -23.89 32.02 31.98
CA HIS A 94 -23.33 31.58 33.27
C HIS A 94 -23.42 30.07 33.55
N THR A 95 -24.31 29.34 32.88
CA THR A 95 -24.56 27.91 33.19
C THR A 95 -23.74 26.94 32.33
N ARG A 96 -23.07 27.41 31.27
CA ARG A 96 -22.44 26.54 30.25
C ARG A 96 -21.02 26.96 29.85
N GLU A 97 -20.30 27.68 30.71
CA GLU A 97 -18.89 28.04 30.47
C GLU A 97 -18.00 26.80 30.26
N LEU A 98 -18.12 25.79 31.14
CA LEU A 98 -17.28 24.60 31.10
C LEU A 98 -17.55 23.68 29.88
N PRO A 99 -18.80 23.39 29.48
CA PRO A 99 -19.07 22.72 28.20
C PRO A 99 -18.57 23.48 26.97
N SER A 100 -18.56 24.82 27.01
CA SER A 100 -18.09 25.65 25.90
C SER A 100 -16.58 25.56 25.70
N PHE A 101 -15.84 25.30 26.79
CA PHE A 101 -14.41 24.99 26.76
C PHE A 101 -14.08 23.70 25.98
N TRP A 102 -15.06 22.84 25.67
CA TRP A 102 -14.85 21.65 24.84
C TRP A 102 -14.80 21.96 23.33
N ALA A 103 -15.26 23.14 22.89
CA ALA A 103 -15.25 23.49 21.46
C ALA A 103 -13.86 23.44 20.81
N PRO A 104 -12.79 24.02 21.41
CA PRO A 104 -11.43 23.86 20.89
C PRO A 104 -10.96 22.40 20.82
N PHE A 105 -11.33 21.54 21.77
CA PHE A 105 -10.95 20.12 21.74
C PHE A 105 -11.64 19.36 20.61
N LEU A 106 -12.92 19.65 20.36
CA LEU A 106 -13.63 19.05 19.22
C LEU A 106 -13.00 19.49 17.89
N LEU A 107 -12.57 20.74 17.78
CA LEU A 107 -11.82 21.22 16.63
C LEU A 107 -10.43 20.56 16.52
N LEU A 108 -9.75 20.35 17.65
CA LEU A 108 -8.49 19.59 17.72
C LEU A 108 -8.68 18.13 17.26
N HIS A 109 -9.78 17.48 17.65
CA HIS A 109 -10.13 16.12 17.22
C HIS A 109 -10.40 16.04 15.72
N LEU A 110 -11.04 17.06 15.12
CA LEU A 110 -11.20 17.15 13.67
C LEU A 110 -9.86 17.29 12.93
N GLY A 111 -8.82 17.74 13.60
CA GLY A 111 -7.46 17.68 13.08
C GLY A 111 -6.90 16.27 12.94
N GLY A 112 -7.52 15.25 13.56
CA GLY A 112 -7.14 13.85 13.43
C GLY A 112 -5.78 13.48 14.04
N PRO A 113 -5.53 12.17 14.23
CA PRO A 113 -4.26 11.68 14.75
C PRO A 113 -3.17 11.66 13.67
N ASP A 114 -1.91 11.53 14.10
CA ASP A 114 -0.76 11.66 13.20
C ASP A 114 -0.43 10.37 12.45
N THR A 115 -0.88 9.24 13.00
CA THR A 115 -0.67 7.90 12.45
C THR A 115 -1.58 7.59 11.26
N ILE A 116 -2.67 8.35 11.07
CA ILE A 116 -3.60 8.19 9.96
C ILE A 116 -4.23 9.53 9.57
N THR A 117 -3.76 10.11 8.47
CA THR A 117 -4.35 11.30 7.86
C THR A 117 -5.39 10.89 6.81
N ALA A 118 -5.08 9.87 6.02
CA ALA A 118 -5.90 9.35 4.93
C ALA A 118 -6.16 7.85 5.13
N PHE A 119 -7.41 7.42 4.96
CA PHE A 119 -7.70 5.98 4.92
C PHE A 119 -7.43 5.43 3.51
N SER A 120 -7.67 6.22 2.47
CA SER A 120 -7.49 5.87 1.07
C SER A 120 -6.81 7.02 0.32
N LEU A 121 -6.20 6.76 -0.85
CA LEU A 121 -5.58 7.84 -1.64
C LEU A 121 -6.62 8.88 -2.08
N GLU A 122 -7.86 8.44 -2.28
CA GLU A 122 -9.00 9.27 -2.62
C GLU A 122 -9.30 10.32 -1.54
N ASP A 123 -8.93 10.07 -0.28
CA ASP A 123 -9.09 11.07 0.80
C ASP A 123 -8.11 12.25 0.65
N ASN A 124 -6.93 12.04 0.04
CA ASN A 124 -5.96 13.10 -0.22
C ASN A 124 -6.50 14.12 -1.24
N GLU A 125 -7.23 13.66 -2.25
CA GLU A 125 -7.88 14.52 -3.25
C GLU A 125 -8.98 15.40 -2.65
N LEU A 126 -9.55 14.99 -1.51
CA LEU A 126 -10.60 15.72 -0.81
C LEU A 126 -10.05 16.80 0.15
N TRP A 127 -8.78 17.20 0.04
CA TRP A 127 -8.18 18.20 0.95
C TRP A 127 -8.93 19.55 0.98
N LEU A 128 -9.50 20.01 -0.14
CA LEU A 128 -10.33 21.23 -0.18
C LEU A 128 -11.57 21.13 0.70
N ARG A 129 -12.15 19.93 0.83
CA ARG A 129 -13.27 19.66 1.75
C ARG A 129 -12.84 19.81 3.21
N HIS A 130 -11.61 19.40 3.54
CA HIS A 130 -11.06 19.61 4.88
C HIS A 130 -10.72 21.08 5.13
N LEU A 131 -10.22 21.82 4.13
CA LEU A 131 -10.00 23.26 4.25
C LEU A 131 -11.32 24.02 4.52
N LEU A 132 -12.38 23.71 3.77
CA LEU A 132 -13.71 24.27 4.04
C LEU A 132 -14.22 23.86 5.43
N GLY A 133 -13.97 22.62 5.83
CA GLY A 133 -14.29 22.10 7.16
C GLY A 133 -13.61 22.88 8.28
N LEU A 134 -12.33 23.20 8.13
CA LEU A 134 -11.56 24.04 9.06
C LEU A 134 -12.22 25.42 9.19
N GLY A 135 -12.60 26.05 8.06
CA GLY A 135 -13.30 27.33 8.07
C GLY A 135 -14.64 27.26 8.80
N VAL A 136 -15.53 26.35 8.40
CA VAL A 136 -16.89 26.24 8.96
C VAL A 136 -16.88 25.82 10.42
N GLN A 137 -16.17 24.75 10.76
CA GLN A 137 -16.12 24.23 12.14
C GLN A 137 -15.33 25.17 13.06
N GLY A 138 -14.30 25.84 12.52
CA GLY A 138 -13.63 26.93 13.20
C GLY A 138 -14.61 28.06 13.53
N SER A 139 -15.38 28.56 12.55
CA SER A 139 -16.38 29.60 12.81
C SER A 139 -17.42 29.20 13.86
N ILE A 140 -17.90 27.94 13.83
CA ILE A 140 -18.83 27.41 14.85
C ILE A 140 -18.17 27.41 16.24
N ALA A 141 -16.94 26.91 16.35
CA ALA A 141 -16.22 26.87 17.62
C ALA A 141 -15.92 28.28 18.15
N SER A 142 -15.53 29.23 17.28
CA SER A 142 -15.36 30.64 17.63
C SER A 142 -16.67 31.29 18.08
N TYR A 143 -17.79 30.99 17.41
CA TYR A 143 -19.12 31.47 17.81
C TYR A 143 -19.49 30.97 19.22
N VAL A 144 -19.22 29.68 19.50
CA VAL A 144 -19.43 29.10 20.83
C VAL A 144 -18.60 29.80 21.89
N SER A 145 -17.30 29.98 21.64
CA SER A 145 -16.41 30.66 22.59
C SER A 145 -16.79 32.13 22.80
N TYR A 146 -17.23 32.84 21.75
CA TYR A 146 -17.70 34.22 21.85
C TYR A 146 -18.97 34.36 22.68
N LYS A 147 -19.99 33.52 22.41
CA LYS A 147 -21.28 33.61 23.10
C LYS A 147 -21.21 33.17 24.56
N SER A 148 -20.24 32.31 24.90
CA SER A 148 -19.99 31.85 26.26
C SER A 148 -18.91 32.66 26.99
N TRP A 149 -18.49 33.81 26.42
CA TRP A 149 -17.47 34.66 27.00
C TRP A 149 -17.99 35.40 28.24
N THR A 150 -17.38 35.14 29.38
CA THR A 150 -17.71 35.82 30.65
C THR A 150 -16.54 36.60 31.24
N GLY A 151 -15.40 36.64 30.54
CA GLY A 151 -14.16 37.27 31.02
C GLY A 151 -13.43 36.46 32.10
N THR A 152 -13.88 35.25 32.39
CA THR A 152 -13.24 34.33 33.34
C THR A 152 -11.91 33.78 32.78
N ILE A 153 -11.05 33.28 33.67
CA ILE A 153 -9.80 32.62 33.27
C ILE A 153 -10.10 31.42 32.34
N VAL A 154 -11.19 30.69 32.56
CA VAL A 154 -11.62 29.58 31.67
C VAL A 154 -11.91 30.05 30.24
N SER A 155 -12.50 31.24 30.08
CA SER A 155 -12.73 31.85 28.76
C SER A 155 -11.41 32.16 28.04
N ILE A 156 -10.42 32.70 28.75
CA ILE A 156 -9.06 32.97 28.22
C ILE A 156 -8.37 31.66 27.84
N LEU A 157 -8.45 30.64 28.71
CA LEU A 157 -7.87 29.32 28.45
C LEU A 157 -8.51 28.66 27.22
N SER A 158 -9.81 28.85 26.97
CA SER A 158 -10.48 28.37 25.77
C SER A 158 -9.87 28.98 24.49
N VAL A 159 -9.54 30.28 24.51
CA VAL A 159 -8.91 30.95 23.36
C VAL A 159 -7.49 30.47 23.16
N LEU A 160 -6.73 30.25 24.24
CA LEU A 160 -5.38 29.67 24.14
C LEU A 160 -5.41 28.25 23.57
N MET A 161 -6.39 27.43 23.97
CA MET A 161 -6.59 26.08 23.44
C MET A 161 -7.04 26.08 21.96
N TYR A 162 -7.51 27.21 21.45
CA TYR A 162 -7.87 27.36 20.04
C TYR A 162 -6.66 27.31 19.11
N VAL A 163 -5.49 27.76 19.57
CA VAL A 163 -4.23 27.73 18.80
C VAL A 163 -3.84 26.31 18.42
N PRO A 164 -3.65 25.34 19.35
CA PRO A 164 -3.32 23.96 18.98
C PRO A 164 -4.41 23.31 18.13
N ALA A 165 -5.68 23.66 18.34
CA ALA A 165 -6.79 23.14 17.54
C ALA A 165 -6.70 23.54 16.05
N ILE A 166 -6.47 24.83 15.77
CA ILE A 166 -6.31 25.35 14.40
C ILE A 166 -5.05 24.80 13.75
N VAL A 167 -3.93 24.77 14.49
CA VAL A 167 -2.66 24.23 13.97
C VAL A 167 -2.83 22.78 13.55
N LYS A 168 -3.39 21.92 14.42
CA LYS A 168 -3.53 20.48 14.13
C LYS A 168 -4.45 20.18 12.96
N TYR A 169 -5.53 20.95 12.81
CA TYR A 169 -6.44 20.84 11.65
C TYR A 169 -5.79 21.40 10.38
N GLY A 170 -5.10 22.54 10.48
CA GLY A 170 -4.30 23.09 9.40
C GLY A 170 -3.26 22.09 8.88
N GLU A 171 -2.52 21.43 9.77
CA GLU A 171 -1.58 20.36 9.44
C GLU A 171 -2.24 19.22 8.66
N ARG A 172 -3.41 18.73 9.09
CA ARG A 172 -4.16 17.70 8.36
C ARG A 172 -4.46 18.15 6.94
N THR A 173 -4.94 19.37 6.78
CA THR A 173 -5.27 19.95 5.47
C THR A 173 -4.03 20.08 4.58
N TRP A 174 -2.91 20.53 5.15
CA TRP A 174 -1.64 20.66 4.43
C TRP A 174 -1.08 19.29 4.01
N VAL A 175 -1.12 18.28 4.88
CA VAL A 175 -0.67 16.91 4.57
C VAL A 175 -1.50 16.32 3.44
N LEU A 176 -2.83 16.33 3.54
CA LEU A 176 -3.72 15.81 2.49
C LEU A 176 -3.46 16.50 1.15
N SER A 177 -3.30 17.83 1.19
CA SER A 177 -3.01 18.60 0.00
C SER A 177 -1.65 18.23 -0.61
N SER A 178 -0.60 18.11 0.21
CA SER A 178 0.75 17.74 -0.26
C SER A 178 0.82 16.32 -0.82
N ALA A 179 -0.02 15.42 -0.30
CA ALA A 179 -0.13 14.03 -0.73
C ALA A 179 -1.13 13.82 -1.89
N SER A 180 -1.85 14.87 -2.33
CA SER A 180 -2.70 14.80 -3.53
C SER A 180 -1.85 14.57 -4.78
N LYS A 181 -2.41 13.87 -5.77
CA LYS A 181 -1.69 13.41 -6.96
C LYS A 181 -1.00 14.55 -7.70
N GLU A 182 -1.71 15.65 -7.91
CA GLU A 182 -1.19 16.82 -8.65
C GLU A 182 -0.04 17.49 -7.89
N ARG A 183 -0.26 17.87 -6.62
CA ARG A 183 0.77 18.54 -5.81
C ARG A 183 1.99 17.66 -5.53
N LEU A 184 1.77 16.37 -5.30
CA LEU A 184 2.86 15.42 -5.09
C LEU A 184 3.72 15.33 -6.35
N ARG A 185 3.09 15.21 -7.52
CA ARG A 185 3.80 15.21 -8.81
C ARG A 185 4.54 16.52 -9.05
N ASP A 186 3.89 17.66 -8.86
CA ASP A 186 4.50 18.98 -9.07
C ASP A 186 5.69 19.23 -8.14
N SER A 187 5.65 18.69 -6.92
CA SER A 187 6.77 18.79 -5.97
C SER A 187 8.04 18.05 -6.39
N MET A 188 7.94 17.17 -7.40
CA MET A 188 9.04 16.36 -7.92
C MET A 188 9.45 16.76 -9.34
N LEU A 189 8.74 17.70 -9.97
CA LEU A 189 9.08 18.19 -11.31
C LEU A 189 10.17 19.25 -11.23
N ASP A 190 11.14 19.14 -12.13
CA ASP A 190 12.08 20.21 -12.42
C ASP A 190 11.38 21.33 -13.22
N PRO A 191 11.88 22.58 -13.21
CA PRO A 191 11.33 23.66 -14.01
C PRO A 191 11.21 23.24 -15.49
N PRO A 192 10.16 23.67 -16.21
CA PRO A 192 9.99 23.32 -17.61
C PRO A 192 11.22 23.70 -18.45
N ASP A 193 11.91 22.70 -18.97
CA ASP A 193 13.04 22.87 -19.88
C ASP A 193 12.65 22.31 -21.27
N PRO A 194 12.42 23.16 -22.28
CA PRO A 194 12.12 22.71 -23.64
C PRO A 194 13.34 22.08 -24.33
N GLY A 195 14.50 22.06 -23.66
CA GLY A 195 15.77 21.63 -24.22
C GLY A 195 16.39 22.70 -25.12
N PRO A 196 17.48 22.37 -25.84
CA PRO A 196 18.10 23.30 -26.77
C PRO A 196 17.15 23.69 -27.90
N ASN A 197 17.25 24.93 -28.37
CA ASN A 197 16.41 25.46 -29.45
C ASN A 197 16.68 24.70 -30.76
N TYR A 198 15.79 23.77 -31.10
CA TYR A 198 15.89 22.93 -32.29
C TYR A 198 15.88 23.72 -33.59
N ALA A 199 15.03 24.75 -33.69
CA ALA A 199 14.97 25.59 -34.90
C ALA A 199 16.31 26.25 -35.15
N LYS A 200 16.92 26.86 -34.12
CA LYS A 200 18.26 27.45 -34.23
C LYS A 200 19.32 26.42 -34.60
N PHE A 201 19.27 25.22 -34.02
CA PHE A 201 20.20 24.14 -34.35
C PHE A 201 20.07 23.70 -35.82
N MET A 202 18.84 23.63 -36.34
CA MET A 202 18.58 23.26 -37.74
C MET A 202 18.89 24.40 -38.73
N ASP A 203 18.68 25.65 -38.34
CA ASP A 203 19.11 26.81 -39.12
C ASP A 203 20.64 26.81 -39.29
N GLU A 204 21.38 26.54 -38.20
CA GLU A 204 22.84 26.40 -38.24
C GLU A 204 23.28 25.19 -39.08
N TYR A 205 22.60 24.05 -38.95
CA TYR A 205 22.86 22.87 -39.78
C TYR A 205 22.69 23.17 -41.26
N SER A 206 21.55 23.75 -41.63
CA SER A 206 21.19 24.02 -43.03
C SER A 206 22.12 25.06 -43.64
N SER A 207 22.44 26.12 -42.91
CA SER A 207 23.41 27.14 -43.34
C SER A 207 24.79 26.54 -43.60
N LYS A 208 25.27 25.63 -42.74
CA LYS A 208 26.59 25.00 -42.91
C LYS A 208 26.61 24.00 -44.06
N ASP A 209 25.50 23.30 -44.30
CA ASP A 209 25.35 22.41 -45.45
C ASP A 209 25.32 23.19 -46.77
N GLU A 210 24.59 24.32 -46.82
CA GLU A 210 24.55 25.23 -47.98
C GLU A 210 25.90 25.89 -48.27
N GLU A 211 26.70 26.19 -47.24
CA GLU A 211 28.09 26.65 -47.38
C GLU A 211 29.05 25.56 -47.93
N GLY A 212 28.57 24.33 -48.13
CA GLY A 212 29.32 23.21 -48.70
C GLY A 212 30.13 22.40 -47.69
N TYR A 213 29.94 22.63 -46.38
CA TYR A 213 30.60 21.84 -45.34
C TYR A 213 29.96 20.46 -45.18
N ARG A 214 30.76 19.46 -44.82
CA ARG A 214 30.21 18.16 -44.43
C ARG A 214 29.76 18.19 -42.96
N VAL A 215 28.47 18.45 -42.73
CA VAL A 215 27.93 18.59 -41.37
C VAL A 215 27.56 17.23 -40.77
N THR A 216 28.11 16.93 -39.59
CA THR A 216 27.79 15.74 -38.80
C THR A 216 27.31 16.13 -37.41
N VAL A 217 26.37 15.35 -36.86
CA VAL A 217 25.78 15.64 -35.56
C VAL A 217 26.58 14.93 -34.47
N GLY A 218 27.26 15.71 -33.63
CA GLY A 218 27.93 15.25 -32.42
C GLY A 218 26.95 15.11 -31.26
N ARG A 219 26.94 13.94 -30.61
CA ARG A 219 26.26 13.72 -29.34
C ARG A 219 27.16 14.13 -28.19
N ILE A 220 26.63 14.89 -27.24
CA ILE A 220 27.31 15.20 -25.98
C ILE A 220 26.59 14.43 -24.88
N GLU A 221 27.33 13.63 -24.12
CA GLU A 221 26.86 13.07 -22.86
C GLU A 221 26.84 14.20 -21.83
N GLU A 222 25.65 14.56 -21.35
CA GLU A 222 25.50 15.60 -20.36
C GLU A 222 25.77 15.02 -18.97
N LYS A 223 26.93 15.36 -18.39
CA LYS A 223 27.15 15.22 -16.95
C LYS A 223 26.37 16.33 -16.26
N VAL A 224 25.20 16.03 -15.73
CA VAL A 224 24.46 16.98 -14.88
C VAL A 224 25.24 17.12 -13.57
N SER A 225 25.89 18.27 -13.39
CA SER A 225 26.55 18.64 -12.14
C SER A 225 25.53 18.80 -11.03
N GLN A 226 25.43 17.83 -10.11
CA GLN A 226 24.83 18.08 -8.80
C GLN A 226 25.93 18.36 -7.78
N GLN A 227 25.94 19.61 -7.30
CA GLN A 227 26.55 19.97 -6.02
C GLN A 227 25.79 19.23 -4.91
N THR A 228 26.35 18.13 -4.41
CA THR A 228 26.08 17.70 -3.03
C THR A 228 27.33 17.10 -2.41
N SER A 229 27.56 17.53 -1.17
CA SER A 229 28.78 17.40 -0.37
C SER A 229 29.43 16.01 -0.35
N ALA A 230 30.75 16.03 -0.46
CA ALA A 230 31.63 14.89 -0.27
C ALA A 230 31.36 14.17 1.06
N VAL A 231 31.19 12.85 0.98
CA VAL A 231 31.43 11.93 2.08
C VAL A 231 32.38 10.86 1.56
N ASP A 232 33.50 10.74 2.25
CA ASP A 232 34.69 9.97 1.88
C ASP A 232 34.40 8.50 1.61
N GLN A 233 34.86 8.03 0.46
CA GLN A 233 35.10 6.62 0.19
C GLN A 233 36.48 6.24 0.72
N SER A 234 36.53 5.43 1.77
CA SER A 234 37.69 4.56 2.03
C SER A 234 37.22 3.30 2.76
N GLY A 235 37.56 2.13 2.20
CA GLY A 235 37.27 0.84 2.82
C GLY A 235 37.06 -0.29 1.83
N GLN A 236 38.07 -0.61 1.03
CA GLN A 236 38.14 -1.86 0.26
C GLN A 236 38.79 -2.91 1.17
N GLY A 237 38.11 -4.05 1.38
CA GLY A 237 38.61 -5.16 2.20
C GLY A 237 37.88 -6.45 1.86
N THR A 238 38.66 -7.46 1.50
CA THR A 238 38.36 -8.80 0.98
C THR A 238 37.42 -9.67 1.84
N THR A 239 36.71 -10.56 1.14
CA THR A 239 35.82 -11.64 1.61
C THR A 239 36.48 -12.64 2.56
N GLU A 240 35.77 -13.05 3.61
CA GLU A 240 35.83 -14.41 4.16
C GLU A 240 34.51 -14.77 4.87
N HIS A 241 34.07 -16.01 4.64
CA HIS A 241 32.89 -16.65 5.23
C HIS A 241 32.97 -16.67 6.77
N ASP A 242 31.94 -16.19 7.46
CA ASP A 242 31.46 -16.85 8.68
C ASP A 242 30.13 -16.29 9.19
N ASN A 243 29.29 -17.20 9.70
CA ASN A 243 28.03 -16.92 10.38
C ASN A 243 28.26 -15.97 11.59
N LYS A 244 28.03 -14.67 11.43
CA LYS A 244 27.98 -13.70 12.53
C LYS A 244 26.62 -13.00 12.60
N LYS A 245 26.18 -12.80 13.85
CA LYS A 245 24.99 -12.04 14.24
C LYS A 245 24.88 -10.75 13.43
N VAL A 246 23.70 -10.50 12.87
CA VAL A 246 23.29 -9.26 12.20
C VAL A 246 23.73 -8.07 13.06
N ASP A 247 24.70 -7.31 12.55
CA ASP A 247 25.38 -6.21 13.25
C ASP A 247 24.63 -4.88 13.03
N ASP A 248 24.64 -4.00 14.02
CA ASP A 248 23.95 -2.69 14.00
C ASP A 248 24.46 -1.78 12.86
N GLY A 249 25.62 -2.08 12.26
CA GLY A 249 26.20 -1.36 11.12
C GLY A 249 25.48 -1.57 9.79
N ASP A 250 24.99 -2.79 9.49
CA ASP A 250 24.32 -3.09 8.21
C ASP A 250 22.94 -2.43 8.13
N ASP A 251 22.24 -2.35 9.27
CA ASP A 251 20.92 -1.71 9.36
C ASP A 251 20.97 -0.20 9.15
N ALA A 252 22.06 0.45 9.56
CA ALA A 252 22.29 1.87 9.33
C ALA A 252 22.60 2.17 7.85
N GLU A 253 23.42 1.33 7.21
CA GLU A 253 23.73 1.46 5.77
C GLU A 253 22.46 1.28 4.92
N ILE A 254 21.65 0.26 5.21
CA ILE A 254 20.38 0.02 4.52
C ILE A 254 19.45 1.22 4.67
N LEU A 255 19.42 1.86 5.84
CA LEU A 255 18.55 3.00 6.04
C LEU A 255 19.00 4.25 5.27
N ASP A 256 20.31 4.51 5.24
CA ASP A 256 20.91 5.62 4.48
C ASP A 256 20.69 5.44 2.98
N LYS A 257 21.11 4.28 2.43
CA LYS A 257 20.98 3.98 1.00
C LYS A 257 19.51 3.87 0.60
N GLY A 258 18.65 3.32 1.46
CA GLY A 258 17.22 3.20 1.20
C GLY A 258 16.55 4.57 1.14
N HIS A 259 16.92 5.51 2.01
CA HIS A 259 16.41 6.88 1.89
C HIS A 259 16.92 7.59 0.63
N TYR A 260 18.20 7.39 0.28
CA TYR A 260 18.77 7.95 -0.96
C TYR A 260 17.99 7.46 -2.19
N PHE A 261 17.78 6.14 -2.32
CA PHE A 261 17.02 5.56 -3.43
C PHE A 261 15.54 5.96 -3.39
N PHE A 262 14.93 6.02 -2.21
CA PHE A 262 13.55 6.49 -2.05
C PHE A 262 13.33 7.88 -2.66
N GLU A 263 14.24 8.82 -2.43
CA GLU A 263 14.11 10.19 -2.96
C GLU A 263 14.11 10.22 -4.50
N ILE A 264 14.78 9.26 -5.14
CA ILE A 264 14.83 9.09 -6.60
C ILE A 264 13.57 8.35 -7.08
N TYR A 265 13.29 7.18 -6.50
CA TYR A 265 12.30 6.23 -7.01
C TYR A 265 10.86 6.54 -6.58
N LYS A 266 10.65 7.44 -5.60
CA LYS A 266 9.30 7.95 -5.28
C LYS A 266 8.60 8.60 -6.50
N ARG A 267 9.38 9.07 -7.47
CA ARG A 267 8.93 9.59 -8.78
C ARG A 267 8.07 8.59 -9.57
N LEU A 268 8.35 7.29 -9.45
CA LEU A 268 7.60 6.24 -10.16
C LEU A 268 6.14 6.14 -9.72
N PHE A 269 5.84 6.47 -8.45
CA PHE A 269 4.47 6.50 -7.96
C PHE A 269 3.63 7.64 -8.57
N ALA A 270 4.30 8.68 -9.08
CA ALA A 270 3.68 9.84 -9.73
C ALA A 270 3.76 9.81 -11.27
N PHE A 271 4.14 8.67 -11.87
CA PHE A 271 4.41 8.51 -13.31
C PHE A 271 5.50 9.45 -13.85
N LEU A 272 6.48 9.77 -13.02
CA LEU A 272 7.64 10.55 -13.43
C LEU A 272 8.79 9.63 -13.83
N ILE A 273 9.60 10.09 -14.79
CA ILE A 273 10.76 9.39 -15.31
C ILE A 273 11.95 9.63 -14.38
N ILE A 274 12.81 8.61 -14.22
CA ILE A 274 14.08 8.69 -13.50
C ILE A 274 15.22 8.92 -14.50
N SER A 275 16.28 9.62 -14.07
CA SER A 275 17.46 9.87 -14.90
C SER A 275 18.22 8.57 -15.23
N PHE A 276 18.96 8.57 -16.35
CA PHE A 276 19.78 7.41 -16.76
C PHE A 276 20.94 7.14 -15.80
N GLU A 277 21.50 8.19 -15.19
CA GLU A 277 22.61 8.07 -14.23
C GLU A 277 22.15 7.38 -12.94
N ASP A 278 21.05 7.88 -12.35
CA ASP A 278 20.44 7.30 -11.14
C ASP A 278 20.02 5.85 -11.37
N TRP A 279 19.57 5.55 -12.59
CA TRP A 279 19.21 4.20 -13.00
C TRP A 279 20.42 3.26 -13.02
N ASN A 280 21.52 3.66 -13.66
CA ASN A 280 22.74 2.86 -13.72
C ASN A 280 23.37 2.64 -12.35
N GLU A 281 23.39 3.67 -11.50
CA GLU A 281 23.90 3.56 -10.12
C GLU A 281 23.09 2.53 -9.33
N SER A 282 21.76 2.67 -9.35
CA SER A 282 20.85 1.73 -8.68
C SER A 282 21.02 0.30 -9.21
N LYS A 283 21.06 0.13 -10.53
CA LYS A 283 21.20 -1.19 -11.17
C LYS A 283 22.50 -1.88 -10.74
N SER A 284 23.62 -1.17 -10.79
CA SER A 284 24.92 -1.69 -10.38
C SER A 284 24.92 -2.11 -8.91
N TYR A 285 24.33 -1.29 -8.03
CA TYR A 285 24.23 -1.57 -6.60
C TYR A 285 23.39 -2.84 -6.33
N PHE A 286 22.18 -2.93 -6.90
CA PHE A 286 21.29 -4.07 -6.65
C PHE A 286 21.78 -5.37 -7.29
N GLN A 287 22.54 -5.32 -8.40
CA GLN A 287 23.17 -6.51 -8.98
C GLN A 287 24.22 -7.15 -8.05
N GLN A 288 24.89 -6.35 -7.22
CA GLN A 288 25.93 -6.80 -6.30
C GLN A 288 25.40 -7.10 -4.88
N THR A 289 24.16 -6.71 -4.60
CA THR A 289 23.54 -6.83 -3.28
C THR A 289 22.97 -8.24 -3.03
N SER A 290 22.94 -8.67 -1.76
CA SER A 290 22.29 -9.93 -1.37
C SER A 290 20.76 -9.82 -1.43
N PRO A 291 20.02 -10.91 -1.72
CA PRO A 291 18.56 -10.88 -1.82
C PRO A 291 17.88 -10.28 -0.58
N GLN A 292 18.32 -10.67 0.61
CA GLN A 292 17.72 -10.23 1.87
C GLN A 292 17.97 -8.73 2.13
N LYS A 293 19.17 -8.24 1.79
CA LYS A 293 19.50 -6.82 1.91
C LYS A 293 18.69 -5.99 0.89
N ALA A 294 18.52 -6.49 -0.32
CA ALA A 294 17.69 -5.84 -1.34
C ALA A 294 16.22 -5.73 -0.92
N PHE A 295 15.56 -6.82 -0.50
CA PHE A 295 14.18 -6.75 -0.02
C PHE A 295 14.03 -5.83 1.20
N LYS A 296 14.99 -5.83 2.12
CA LYS A 296 14.98 -4.91 3.27
C LYS A 296 15.14 -3.44 2.85
N MET A 297 15.85 -3.17 1.76
CA MET A 297 15.95 -1.84 1.16
C MET A 297 14.59 -1.39 0.60
N ILE A 298 13.95 -2.26 -0.20
CA ILE A 298 12.62 -2.02 -0.76
C ILE A 298 11.59 -1.77 0.36
N ASP A 299 11.64 -2.54 1.44
CA ASP A 299 10.80 -2.34 2.63
C ASP A 299 10.95 -0.92 3.22
N VAL A 300 12.18 -0.38 3.25
CA VAL A 300 12.47 0.98 3.73
C VAL A 300 11.85 2.02 2.80
N GLU A 301 12.04 1.89 1.49
CA GLU A 301 11.53 2.82 0.48
C GLU A 301 9.99 2.87 0.47
N LEU A 302 9.34 1.70 0.42
CA LEU A 302 7.88 1.61 0.50
C LEU A 302 7.36 2.11 1.85
N GLY A 303 8.15 1.93 2.92
CA GLY A 303 7.88 2.46 4.24
C GLY A 303 7.81 3.98 4.27
N PHE A 304 8.76 4.66 3.62
CA PHE A 304 8.74 6.12 3.47
C PHE A 304 7.61 6.59 2.55
N MET A 305 7.33 5.86 1.46
CA MET A 305 6.22 6.21 0.58
C MET A 305 4.87 6.14 1.30
N PHE A 306 4.68 5.14 2.18
CA PHE A 306 3.51 5.09 3.05
C PHE A 306 3.39 6.34 3.95
N ASP A 307 4.49 6.77 4.54
CA ASP A 307 4.53 7.95 5.41
C ASP A 307 4.25 9.26 4.65
N VAL A 308 4.61 9.33 3.37
CA VAL A 308 4.23 10.46 2.48
C VAL A 308 2.72 10.48 2.23
N LEU A 309 2.12 9.33 1.97
CA LEU A 309 0.76 9.24 1.43
C LEU A 309 -0.34 9.15 2.49
N TYR A 310 -0.07 8.56 3.65
CA TYR A 310 -1.12 8.16 4.61
C TYR A 310 -0.98 8.77 6.00
N THR A 311 0.18 9.34 6.36
CA THR A 311 0.44 9.84 7.73
C THR A 311 0.86 11.32 7.72
N LYS A 312 0.93 11.94 8.90
CA LYS A 312 1.44 13.32 9.01
C LYS A 312 2.97 13.40 9.09
N ALA A 313 3.67 12.26 8.98
CA ALA A 313 5.08 12.17 9.31
C ALA A 313 5.95 13.11 8.47
N THR A 314 5.65 13.35 7.20
CA THR A 314 6.45 14.26 6.34
C THR A 314 6.38 15.71 6.79
N VAL A 315 5.17 16.21 7.07
CA VAL A 315 4.96 17.61 7.49
C VAL A 315 5.45 17.83 8.92
N VAL A 316 5.15 16.89 9.83
CA VAL A 316 5.57 16.98 11.24
C VAL A 316 7.10 16.98 11.38
N ARG A 317 7.83 16.28 10.50
CA ARG A 317 9.30 16.27 10.48
C ARG A 317 9.94 17.53 9.92
N SER A 318 9.21 18.35 9.17
CA SER A 318 9.77 19.59 8.63
C SER A 318 10.13 20.54 9.78
N LEU A 319 11.13 21.42 9.57
CA LEU A 319 11.51 22.42 10.58
C LEU A 319 10.29 23.23 11.07
N ARG A 320 9.42 23.62 10.13
CA ARG A 320 8.17 24.33 10.43
C ARG A 320 7.22 23.48 11.27
N GLY A 321 7.06 22.20 10.92
CA GLY A 321 6.22 21.25 11.68
C GLY A 321 6.72 21.05 13.10
N THR A 322 8.02 20.82 13.31
CA THR A 322 8.61 20.67 14.64
C THR A 322 8.40 21.91 15.51
N ILE A 323 8.56 23.12 14.94
CA ILE A 323 8.28 24.38 15.65
C ILE A 323 6.80 24.46 16.04
N LEU A 324 5.90 24.17 15.09
CA LEU A 324 4.46 24.18 15.36
C LEU A 324 4.07 23.18 16.46
N ARG A 325 4.68 21.99 16.52
CA ARG A 325 4.44 21.00 17.58
C ARG A 325 4.95 21.41 18.94
N SER A 326 6.12 22.03 19.00
CA SER A 326 6.60 22.62 20.26
C SER A 326 5.64 23.70 20.75
N ILE A 327 5.11 24.52 19.84
CA ILE A 327 4.08 25.53 20.18
C ILE A 327 2.80 24.83 20.68
N THR A 328 2.25 23.85 19.96
CA THR A 328 1.01 23.18 20.40
C THR A 328 1.17 22.54 21.78
N LEU A 329 2.28 21.84 22.01
CA LEU A 329 2.54 21.14 23.27
C LEU A 329 2.67 22.14 24.43
N CYS A 330 3.41 23.23 24.23
CA CYS A 330 3.56 24.29 25.22
C CYS A 330 2.22 24.93 25.58
N PHE A 331 1.38 25.25 24.59
CA PHE A 331 0.05 25.81 24.84
C PHE A 331 -0.86 24.81 25.56
N THR A 332 -0.91 23.54 25.13
CA THR A 332 -1.73 22.50 25.77
C THR A 332 -1.31 22.27 27.23
N ILE A 333 -0.01 22.20 27.52
CA ILE A 333 0.52 22.07 28.89
C ILE A 333 0.20 23.31 29.72
N PHE A 334 0.43 24.50 29.17
CA PHE A 334 0.12 25.76 29.87
C PHE A 334 -1.35 25.86 30.23
N VAL A 335 -2.25 25.53 29.28
CA VAL A 335 -3.70 25.50 29.52
C VAL A 335 -4.06 24.52 30.63
N PHE A 336 -3.47 23.32 30.63
CA PHE A 336 -3.72 22.32 31.67
C PHE A 336 -3.26 22.79 33.07
N LEU A 337 -2.05 23.34 33.18
CA LEU A 337 -1.52 23.83 34.45
C LEU A 337 -2.32 25.02 35.00
N MET A 338 -2.70 25.95 34.12
CA MET A 338 -3.53 27.09 34.50
C MET A 338 -4.94 26.67 34.89
N PHE A 339 -5.53 25.70 34.18
CA PHE A 339 -6.84 25.15 34.55
C PHE A 339 -6.80 24.45 35.90
N LEU A 340 -5.75 23.67 36.20
CA LEU A 340 -5.53 23.06 37.52
C LEU A 340 -5.42 24.11 38.63
N ASN A 341 -4.66 25.19 38.39
CA ASN A 341 -4.50 26.26 39.37
C ASN A 341 -5.79 27.04 39.61
N GLU A 342 -6.53 27.35 38.55
CA GLU A 342 -7.80 28.07 38.64
C GLU A 342 -8.84 27.25 39.40
N TYR A 343 -8.94 25.96 39.10
CA TYR A 343 -9.87 25.08 39.80
C TYR A 343 -9.50 24.89 41.28
N ARG A 344 -8.20 24.81 41.61
CA ARG A 344 -7.73 24.76 43.00
C ARG A 344 -8.14 26.02 43.79
N LYS A 345 -8.18 27.19 43.15
CA LYS A 345 -8.64 28.43 43.78
C LYS A 345 -10.15 28.48 43.95
N GLN A 346 -10.91 27.86 43.05
CA GLN A 346 -12.38 27.85 43.05
C GLN A 346 -13.02 26.81 43.99
N GLU A 347 -12.25 25.99 44.72
CA GLU A 347 -12.74 24.98 45.69
C GLU A 347 -13.69 25.57 46.77
N GLN A 348 -13.77 26.90 46.91
CA GLN A 348 -14.68 27.60 47.82
C GLN A 348 -16.08 27.95 47.25
N HIS A 349 -16.33 27.87 45.94
CA HIS A 349 -17.64 28.24 45.35
C HIS A 349 -18.19 27.17 44.37
N LYS A 350 -19.14 26.34 44.84
CA LYS A 350 -19.78 25.22 44.11
C LYS A 350 -20.71 25.71 42.98
N HIS A 351 -20.22 25.96 41.78
CA HIS A 351 -21.09 26.31 40.62
C HIS A 351 -20.95 25.40 39.38
N HIS A 352 -20.13 24.35 39.41
CA HIS A 352 -19.94 23.45 38.25
C HIS A 352 -20.37 21.99 38.51
N SER A 353 -20.87 21.32 37.46
CA SER A 353 -21.20 19.89 37.53
C SER A 353 -19.92 19.06 37.66
N PRO A 354 -19.83 18.12 38.63
CA PRO A 354 -18.63 17.31 38.82
C PRO A 354 -18.28 16.45 37.60
N THR A 355 -19.30 16.04 36.83
CA THR A 355 -19.10 15.26 35.61
C THR A 355 -18.41 16.07 34.50
N ASP A 356 -18.81 17.32 34.30
CA ASP A 356 -18.23 18.17 33.24
C ASP A 356 -16.77 18.51 33.55
N LEU A 357 -16.43 18.62 34.83
CA LEU A 357 -15.07 18.78 35.30
C LEU A 357 -14.21 17.56 35.00
N ILE A 358 -14.70 16.35 35.32
CA ILE A 358 -13.98 15.10 35.03
C ILE A 358 -13.71 14.96 33.54
N ILE A 359 -14.70 15.28 32.69
CA ILE A 359 -14.54 15.24 31.23
C ILE A 359 -13.49 16.25 30.76
N THR A 360 -13.49 17.46 31.33
CA THR A 360 -12.52 18.51 30.97
C THR A 360 -11.08 18.10 31.32
N TYR A 361 -10.86 17.54 32.52
CA TYR A 361 -9.56 16.99 32.91
C TYR A 361 -9.13 15.84 32.00
N LEU A 362 -10.06 14.95 31.65
CA LEU A 362 -9.79 13.85 30.73
C LEU A 362 -9.36 14.36 29.35
N LEU A 363 -10.06 15.35 28.78
CA LEU A 363 -9.72 15.95 27.49
C LEU A 363 -8.32 16.57 27.49
N LEU A 364 -7.97 17.34 28.52
CA LEU A 364 -6.66 17.97 28.66
C LEU A 364 -5.55 16.92 28.83
N ALA A 365 -5.74 15.97 29.75
CA ALA A 365 -4.76 14.92 30.01
C ALA A 365 -4.51 14.06 28.76
N VAL A 366 -5.58 13.63 28.09
CA VAL A 366 -5.45 12.85 26.85
C VAL A 366 -4.84 13.67 25.72
N ALA A 367 -5.16 14.96 25.58
CA ALA A 367 -4.51 15.82 24.58
C ALA A 367 -2.99 15.85 24.74
N ILE A 368 -2.50 16.04 25.99
CA ILE A 368 -1.06 16.00 26.30
C ILE A 368 -0.48 14.61 26.02
N ILE A 369 -1.13 13.54 26.47
CA ILE A 369 -0.68 12.16 26.24
C ILE A 369 -0.56 11.86 24.75
N LEU A 370 -1.55 12.28 23.93
CA LEU A 370 -1.54 12.07 22.49
C LEU A 370 -0.41 12.86 21.81
N GLU A 371 -0.13 14.09 22.23
CA GLU A 371 1.00 14.87 21.71
C GLU A 371 2.35 14.26 22.09
N ILE A 372 2.51 13.80 23.33
CA ILE A 372 3.72 13.09 23.79
C ILE A 372 3.89 11.78 23.00
N TYR A 373 2.83 11.00 22.84
CA TYR A 373 2.85 9.75 22.09
C TYR A 373 3.24 9.96 20.63
N ALA A 374 2.69 11.00 19.99
CA ALA A 374 3.09 11.40 18.64
C ALA A 374 4.58 11.78 18.55
N ALA A 375 5.10 12.54 19.52
CA ALA A 375 6.52 12.89 19.60
C ALA A 375 7.40 11.64 19.76
N ILE A 376 6.98 10.67 20.59
CA ILE A 376 7.69 9.38 20.74
C ILE A 376 7.72 8.62 19.42
N ILE A 377 6.59 8.53 18.71
CA ILE A 377 6.53 7.87 17.39
C ILE A 377 7.50 8.56 16.42
N LEU A 378 7.49 9.89 16.37
CA LEU A 378 8.33 10.69 15.50
C LEU A 378 9.83 10.44 15.77
N ILE A 379 10.24 10.48 17.04
CA ILE A 379 11.62 10.23 17.45
C ILE A 379 12.01 8.77 17.16
N SER A 380 11.10 7.81 17.33
CA SER A 380 11.37 6.39 17.03
C SER A 380 11.44 6.04 15.53
N SER A 381 11.21 7.00 14.63
CA SER A 381 11.08 6.76 13.19
C SER A 381 12.41 6.60 12.45
N ASP A 382 12.35 5.96 11.29
CA ASP A 382 13.44 5.81 10.32
C ASP A 382 14.09 7.15 9.98
N SER A 383 13.28 8.19 9.77
CA SER A 383 13.77 9.53 9.44
C SER A 383 14.42 10.26 10.60
N ALA A 384 14.04 10.01 11.85
CA ALA A 384 14.67 10.64 13.02
C ALA A 384 16.11 10.15 13.21
N PHE A 385 16.37 8.87 12.94
CA PHE A 385 17.73 8.34 12.88
C PHE A 385 18.58 9.05 11.82
N LEU A 386 18.05 9.19 10.60
CA LEU A 386 18.73 9.86 9.49
C LEU A 386 19.01 11.34 9.80
N TRP A 387 18.05 12.02 10.44
CA TRP A 387 18.23 13.40 10.89
C TRP A 387 19.36 13.54 11.91
N LEU A 388 19.42 12.67 12.92
CA LEU A 388 20.49 12.68 13.93
C LEU A 388 21.87 12.46 13.31
N ARG A 389 21.98 11.53 12.35
CA ARG A 389 23.23 11.29 11.62
C ARG A 389 23.64 12.47 10.76
N LYS A 390 22.69 13.11 10.05
CA LYS A 390 22.96 14.30 9.25
C LYS A 390 23.52 15.46 10.07
N HIS A 391 23.16 15.54 11.35
CA HIS A 391 23.67 16.55 12.30
C HIS A 391 24.85 16.06 13.15
N SER A 392 25.55 15.00 12.73
CA SER A 392 26.74 14.46 13.40
C SER A 392 26.51 14.02 14.85
N MET A 393 25.28 13.63 15.21
CA MET A 393 24.91 13.15 16.55
C MET A 393 24.96 11.61 16.66
N ASP A 394 26.07 11.01 16.24
CA ASP A 394 26.18 9.54 16.05
C ASP A 394 25.94 8.72 17.33
N SER A 395 26.31 9.25 18.49
CA SER A 395 26.06 8.58 19.79
C SER A 395 24.56 8.44 20.09
N LEU A 396 23.77 9.47 19.78
CA LEU A 396 22.31 9.43 19.94
C LEU A 396 21.67 8.57 18.84
N ALA A 397 22.17 8.66 17.61
CA ALA A 397 21.68 7.84 16.50
C ALA A 397 21.85 6.34 16.79
N LYS A 398 23.01 5.90 17.31
CA LYS A 398 23.26 4.50 17.70
C LYS A 398 22.35 4.04 18.85
N LYS A 399 22.15 4.89 19.87
CA LYS A 399 21.21 4.59 20.98
C LYS A 399 19.78 4.43 20.47
N LEU A 400 19.37 5.29 19.55
CA LEU A 400 18.04 5.28 18.94
C LEU A 400 17.84 4.06 18.04
N LEU A 401 18.85 3.71 17.26
CA LEU A 401 18.87 2.48 16.46
C LEU A 401 18.76 1.24 17.36
N GLY A 402 19.55 1.16 18.43
CA GLY A 402 19.47 0.07 19.40
C GLY A 402 18.11 -0.03 20.10
N TRP A 403 17.45 1.09 20.41
CA TRP A 403 16.06 1.09 20.90
C TRP A 403 15.10 0.55 19.83
N LYS A 404 15.23 1.04 18.60
CA LYS A 404 14.37 0.67 17.48
C LYS A 404 14.50 -0.80 17.06
N CYS A 405 15.72 -1.33 17.03
CA CYS A 405 16.01 -2.74 16.75
C CYS A 405 15.34 -3.66 17.78
N ARG A 406 15.23 -3.23 19.05
CA ARG A 406 14.44 -3.95 20.07
C ARG A 406 12.95 -3.93 19.79
N CYS A 407 12.43 -2.89 19.15
CA CYS A 407 11.00 -2.76 18.82
C CYS A 407 10.58 -3.47 17.52
N LYS A 408 11.50 -4.06 16.74
CA LYS A 408 11.25 -4.83 15.49
C LYS A 408 9.98 -4.40 14.74
N ARG A 409 9.92 -3.17 14.25
CA ARG A 409 8.77 -2.71 13.45
C ARG A 409 8.90 -3.22 12.02
N THR A 410 8.05 -4.18 11.65
CA THR A 410 7.91 -4.59 10.25
C THR A 410 7.38 -3.42 9.42
N ARG A 411 7.88 -3.25 8.20
CA ARG A 411 7.50 -2.14 7.31
C ARG A 411 6.36 -2.47 6.36
N TRP A 412 6.01 -3.75 6.30
CA TRP A 412 4.81 -4.27 5.65
C TRP A 412 4.37 -5.56 6.36
N SER A 413 3.29 -6.18 5.90
CA SER A 413 2.74 -7.40 6.51
C SER A 413 3.60 -8.66 6.31
N ASN A 414 4.54 -8.63 5.37
CA ASN A 414 5.35 -9.78 4.95
C ASN A 414 4.51 -11.05 4.68
N SER A 415 3.33 -10.83 4.06
CA SER A 415 2.36 -11.87 3.75
C SER A 415 1.64 -11.59 2.44
N VAL A 416 1.32 -12.68 1.75
CA VAL A 416 0.50 -12.71 0.54
C VAL A 416 -0.84 -13.35 0.86
N ALA A 417 -1.89 -12.80 0.26
CA ALA A 417 -3.18 -13.42 0.27
C ALA A 417 -3.19 -14.64 -0.67
N GLN A 418 -3.99 -15.63 -0.33
CA GLN A 418 -4.08 -16.92 -1.01
C GLN A 418 -5.53 -17.16 -1.40
N TYR A 419 -5.73 -17.58 -2.64
CA TYR A 419 -7.05 -17.84 -3.20
C TYR A 419 -7.04 -19.16 -3.99
N ASN A 420 -7.27 -20.28 -3.30
CA ASN A 420 -7.36 -21.60 -3.92
C ASN A 420 -8.75 -21.77 -4.54
N LEU A 421 -8.84 -21.71 -5.88
CA LEU A 421 -10.11 -21.80 -6.61
C LEU A 421 -10.79 -23.15 -6.44
N LEU A 422 -10.04 -24.25 -6.54
CA LEU A 422 -10.60 -25.60 -6.45
C LEU A 422 -11.25 -25.82 -5.09
N ARG A 423 -10.59 -25.41 -4.01
CA ARG A 423 -11.14 -25.48 -2.65
C ARG A 423 -12.44 -24.71 -2.52
N ILE A 424 -12.52 -23.52 -3.15
CA ILE A 424 -13.72 -22.68 -3.11
C ILE A 424 -14.85 -23.35 -3.89
N TRP A 425 -14.60 -23.79 -5.12
CA TRP A 425 -15.61 -24.43 -5.96
C TRP A 425 -16.16 -25.72 -5.35
N LEU A 426 -15.34 -26.50 -4.65
CA LEU A 426 -15.77 -27.73 -3.97
C LEU A 426 -16.54 -27.47 -2.67
N ASN A 427 -16.31 -26.34 -1.99
CA ASN A 427 -16.85 -26.07 -0.65
C ASN A 427 -17.88 -24.92 -0.59
N ASP A 428 -18.11 -24.15 -1.66
CA ASP A 428 -19.09 -23.06 -1.68
C ASP A 428 -20.53 -23.60 -1.70
N LYS A 429 -21.04 -23.94 -0.52
CA LYS A 429 -22.45 -24.33 -0.33
C LYS A 429 -23.35 -23.10 -0.23
N PRO A 430 -24.54 -23.08 -0.86
CA PRO A 430 -25.45 -21.96 -0.77
C PRO A 430 -25.99 -21.77 0.65
N SER A 431 -25.59 -20.69 1.32
CA SER A 431 -26.10 -20.32 2.66
C SER A 431 -27.27 -19.33 2.58
N THR A 432 -28.15 -19.31 3.59
CA THR A 432 -29.25 -18.34 3.70
C THR A 432 -28.74 -16.89 3.70
N PHE A 433 -27.55 -16.66 4.28
CA PHE A 433 -26.86 -15.37 4.27
C PHE A 433 -26.45 -14.93 2.86
N ARG A 434 -26.12 -15.85 1.94
CA ARG A 434 -25.79 -15.53 0.54
C ARG A 434 -26.93 -14.77 -0.14
N LYS A 435 -28.19 -15.18 0.06
CA LYS A 435 -29.37 -14.51 -0.54
C LYS A 435 -29.53 -13.07 -0.04
N LEU A 436 -29.36 -12.84 1.27
CA LEU A 436 -29.43 -11.51 1.88
C LEU A 436 -28.33 -10.58 1.35
N PHE A 437 -27.10 -11.08 1.24
CA PHE A 437 -26.00 -10.27 0.71
C PHE A 437 -26.06 -10.11 -0.81
N GLN A 438 -26.76 -11.00 -1.51
CA GLN A 438 -27.00 -10.89 -2.94
C GLN A 438 -27.96 -9.74 -3.24
N SER A 439 -29.02 -9.56 -2.46
CA SER A 439 -29.91 -8.40 -2.61
C SER A 439 -29.23 -7.06 -2.31
N LEU A 440 -28.16 -7.06 -1.49
CA LEU A 440 -27.34 -5.87 -1.22
C LEU A 440 -26.21 -5.66 -2.24
N GLY A 441 -25.96 -6.61 -3.15
CA GLY A 441 -24.84 -6.56 -4.10
C GLY A 441 -23.45 -6.76 -3.47
N ILE A 442 -23.36 -7.22 -2.22
CA ILE A 442 -22.10 -7.34 -1.47
C ILE A 442 -21.63 -8.81 -1.36
N HIS A 443 -22.47 -9.78 -1.70
CA HIS A 443 -22.17 -11.22 -1.56
C HIS A 443 -20.81 -11.61 -2.15
N LYS A 444 -20.43 -11.04 -3.30
CA LYS A 444 -19.15 -11.33 -3.95
C LYS A 444 -17.95 -10.81 -3.14
N LYS A 445 -18.01 -9.57 -2.65
CA LYS A 445 -16.96 -9.02 -1.77
C LYS A 445 -16.83 -9.83 -0.48
N LEU A 446 -17.94 -10.32 0.05
CA LEU A 446 -17.98 -11.19 1.23
C LEU A 446 -17.44 -12.60 0.94
N ARG A 447 -17.73 -13.18 -0.22
CA ARG A 447 -17.16 -14.46 -0.65
C ARG A 447 -15.64 -14.36 -0.72
N ASN A 448 -15.14 -13.34 -1.44
CA ASN A 448 -13.70 -13.11 -1.53
C ASN A 448 -13.09 -12.91 -0.14
N TYR A 449 -13.81 -12.27 0.79
CA TYR A 449 -13.41 -12.11 2.19
C TYR A 449 -13.28 -13.45 2.94
N PHE A 450 -14.30 -14.31 2.89
CA PHE A 450 -14.32 -15.54 3.70
C PHE A 450 -13.29 -16.58 3.25
N TYR A 451 -12.95 -16.59 1.97
CA TYR A 451 -12.04 -17.56 1.38
C TYR A 451 -10.60 -17.06 1.18
N THR A 452 -10.31 -15.81 1.53
CA THR A 452 -8.93 -15.29 1.48
C THR A 452 -8.19 -15.64 2.76
N GLU A 453 -7.13 -16.44 2.63
CA GLU A 453 -6.19 -16.73 3.71
C GLU A 453 -4.88 -15.97 3.47
N ASN A 454 -4.15 -15.56 4.53
CA ASN A 454 -2.85 -14.92 4.38
C ASN A 454 -1.73 -15.90 4.76
N LYS A 455 -0.74 -16.08 3.88
CA LYS A 455 0.49 -16.84 4.15
C LYS A 455 1.69 -15.90 4.17
N LYS A 456 2.67 -16.19 5.03
CA LYS A 456 3.92 -15.42 5.07
C LYS A 456 4.74 -15.66 3.81
N VAL A 457 5.41 -14.62 3.33
CA VAL A 457 6.40 -14.76 2.27
C VAL A 457 7.64 -15.45 2.85
N SER A 458 8.05 -16.56 2.24
CA SER A 458 9.26 -17.28 2.63
C SER A 458 10.50 -16.57 2.09
N LYS A 459 11.62 -16.69 2.81
CA LYS A 459 12.91 -16.17 2.34
C LYS A 459 13.37 -16.83 1.04
N ASP A 460 12.92 -18.06 0.79
CA ASP A 460 13.25 -18.81 -0.42
C ASP A 460 12.49 -18.29 -1.62
N LEU A 461 11.24 -17.81 -1.43
CA LEU A 461 10.52 -17.10 -2.47
C LEU A 461 11.20 -15.77 -2.81
N GLU A 462 11.59 -14.99 -1.80
CA GLU A 462 12.38 -13.76 -2.00
C GLU A 462 13.68 -14.07 -2.78
N PHE A 463 14.39 -15.13 -2.39
CA PHE A 463 15.59 -15.59 -3.06
C PHE A 463 15.33 -15.95 -4.53
N LEU A 464 14.31 -16.76 -4.81
CA LEU A 464 13.94 -17.18 -6.17
C LEU A 464 13.58 -15.99 -7.06
N ILE A 465 12.74 -15.08 -6.57
CA ILE A 465 12.34 -13.86 -7.30
C ILE A 465 13.59 -13.01 -7.59
N PHE A 466 14.40 -12.73 -6.58
CA PHE A 466 15.58 -11.89 -6.73
C PHE A 466 16.58 -12.50 -7.72
N GLN A 467 16.87 -13.80 -7.60
CA GLN A 467 17.83 -14.48 -8.49
C GLN A 467 17.36 -14.42 -9.94
N GLN A 468 16.06 -14.66 -10.19
CA GLN A 468 15.50 -14.63 -11.54
C GLN A 468 15.53 -13.22 -12.13
N LEU A 469 15.13 -12.20 -11.35
CA LEU A 469 15.21 -10.81 -11.78
C LEU A 469 16.66 -10.37 -12.01
N ARG A 470 17.60 -10.76 -11.14
CA ARG A 470 19.01 -10.43 -11.29
C ARG A 470 19.60 -11.05 -12.55
N LYS A 471 19.26 -12.32 -12.86
CA LYS A 471 19.67 -12.97 -14.11
C LYS A 471 19.17 -12.21 -15.33
N LYS A 472 17.90 -11.76 -15.32
CA LYS A 472 17.33 -10.91 -16.38
C LYS A 472 18.03 -9.56 -16.48
N SER A 473 18.38 -8.95 -15.35
CA SER A 473 19.05 -7.65 -15.28
C SER A 473 20.42 -7.64 -15.99
N PHE A 474 21.21 -8.71 -15.83
CA PHE A 474 22.48 -8.86 -16.54
C PHE A 474 22.32 -8.98 -18.06
N GLY A 475 21.19 -9.53 -18.53
CA GLY A 475 20.86 -9.65 -19.94
C GLY A 475 20.20 -8.41 -20.55
N ALA A 476 19.90 -7.38 -19.76
CA ALA A 476 19.31 -6.13 -20.22
C ALA A 476 20.42 -5.08 -20.41
N THR A 477 21.03 -5.02 -21.59
CA THR A 477 22.08 -4.03 -21.89
C THR A 477 21.51 -2.69 -22.30
N ASP A 478 20.35 -2.70 -22.97
CA ASP A 478 19.64 -1.50 -23.40
C ASP A 478 18.17 -1.48 -22.92
N PHE A 479 17.50 -0.34 -23.15
CA PHE A 479 16.09 -0.15 -22.78
C PHE A 479 15.14 -1.07 -23.56
N LYS A 480 15.46 -1.39 -24.82
CA LYS A 480 14.60 -2.20 -25.68
C LYS A 480 14.58 -3.65 -25.20
N GLU A 481 15.73 -4.16 -24.79
CA GLU A 481 15.91 -5.46 -24.14
C GLU A 481 15.22 -5.50 -22.78
N ALA A 482 15.40 -4.47 -21.95
CA ALA A 482 14.70 -4.35 -20.67
C ALA A 482 13.17 -4.42 -20.87
N LYS A 483 12.62 -3.66 -21.82
CA LYS A 483 11.20 -3.70 -22.19
C LYS A 483 10.76 -5.08 -22.65
N ARG A 484 11.53 -5.73 -23.54
CA ARG A 484 11.23 -7.08 -24.01
C ARG A 484 11.16 -8.07 -22.84
N LEU A 485 12.08 -7.96 -21.87
CA LEU A 485 12.13 -8.83 -20.70
C LEU A 485 10.95 -8.60 -19.72
N CYS A 486 10.41 -7.38 -19.67
CA CYS A 486 9.20 -7.02 -18.92
C CYS A 486 7.92 -7.53 -19.56
N SER A 487 7.89 -7.66 -20.89
CA SER A 487 6.70 -8.05 -21.66
C SER A 487 6.48 -9.56 -21.72
N SER A 488 7.44 -10.39 -21.30
CA SER A 488 7.34 -11.85 -21.33
C SER A 488 6.45 -12.41 -20.22
N LYS A 489 5.47 -13.26 -20.57
CA LYS A 489 4.48 -13.88 -19.65
C LYS A 489 4.85 -15.31 -19.19
N GLY A 490 6.08 -15.76 -19.44
CA GLY A 490 6.53 -17.14 -19.22
C GLY A 490 7.37 -17.70 -20.38
N SER A 491 7.32 -17.01 -21.53
CA SER A 491 7.96 -17.46 -22.77
C SER A 491 9.48 -17.54 -22.67
N ALA A 492 10.11 -16.59 -21.98
CA ALA A 492 11.57 -16.61 -21.80
C ALA A 492 12.02 -17.80 -20.94
N VAL A 493 11.26 -18.15 -19.89
CA VAL A 493 11.54 -19.34 -19.09
C VAL A 493 11.37 -20.62 -19.89
N LEU A 494 10.29 -20.76 -20.67
CA LEU A 494 10.07 -21.96 -21.48
C LEU A 494 11.14 -22.15 -22.55
N GLN A 495 11.60 -21.06 -23.18
CA GLN A 495 12.71 -21.08 -24.14
C GLN A 495 14.05 -21.47 -23.49
N GLN A 496 14.27 -21.10 -22.22
CA GLN A 496 15.51 -21.38 -21.48
C GLN A 496 15.46 -22.69 -20.67
N SER A 497 14.35 -23.43 -20.70
CA SER A 497 14.16 -24.67 -19.94
C SER A 497 15.12 -25.80 -20.35
N GLY A 498 15.69 -25.72 -21.56
CA GLY A 498 16.55 -26.76 -22.12
C GLY A 498 15.79 -28.07 -22.40
N ILE A 499 14.47 -28.02 -22.60
CA ILE A 499 13.63 -29.13 -23.06
C ILE A 499 13.19 -28.83 -24.50
N ASP A 500 13.45 -29.77 -25.40
CA ASP A 500 13.21 -29.59 -26.84
C ASP A 500 11.73 -29.27 -27.13
N HIS A 501 11.51 -28.24 -27.95
CA HIS A 501 10.18 -27.79 -28.40
C HIS A 501 9.16 -27.52 -27.28
N LEU A 502 9.61 -27.25 -26.04
CA LEU A 502 8.70 -26.98 -24.92
C LEU A 502 7.91 -25.69 -25.15
N TYR A 503 8.60 -24.62 -25.54
CA TYR A 503 7.99 -23.34 -25.84
C TYR A 503 6.95 -23.46 -26.97
N ASP A 504 7.30 -24.08 -28.10
CA ASP A 504 6.40 -24.19 -29.26
C ASP A 504 5.11 -24.94 -28.91
N ARG A 505 5.19 -25.94 -28.02
CA ARG A 505 4.03 -26.72 -27.57
C ARG A 505 3.13 -25.96 -26.61
N LEU A 506 3.67 -25.04 -25.81
CA LEU A 506 2.95 -24.41 -24.70
C LEU A 506 2.67 -22.92 -24.88
N LYS A 507 3.23 -22.28 -25.90
CA LYS A 507 3.04 -20.84 -26.18
C LYS A 507 1.56 -20.44 -26.26
N TRP A 508 0.69 -21.36 -26.67
CA TRP A 508 -0.76 -21.11 -26.74
C TRP A 508 -1.38 -20.80 -25.38
N SER A 509 -0.78 -21.27 -24.28
CA SER A 509 -1.27 -21.05 -22.91
C SER A 509 -0.76 -19.73 -22.29
N ILE A 510 0.22 -19.08 -22.91
CA ILE A 510 0.87 -17.88 -22.40
C ILE A 510 0.78 -16.70 -23.36
N ASP A 511 1.25 -16.83 -24.61
CA ASP A 511 1.41 -15.74 -25.56
C ASP A 511 0.16 -15.55 -26.42
N ASP A 512 -0.49 -16.64 -26.83
CA ASP A 512 -1.67 -16.61 -27.72
C ASP A 512 -3.01 -16.34 -26.99
N VAL A 513 -2.96 -16.08 -25.68
CA VAL A 513 -4.13 -15.79 -24.84
C VAL A 513 -3.93 -14.55 -23.98
N ASP A 514 -5.05 -13.97 -23.53
CA ASP A 514 -5.04 -12.85 -22.58
C ASP A 514 -4.39 -13.27 -21.24
N PHE A 515 -3.83 -12.29 -20.52
CA PHE A 515 -3.06 -12.57 -19.32
C PHE A 515 -3.89 -13.18 -18.17
N ASP A 516 -5.13 -12.73 -17.99
CA ASP A 516 -6.08 -13.32 -17.05
C ASP A 516 -6.42 -14.78 -17.39
N GLN A 517 -6.52 -15.10 -18.68
CA GLN A 517 -6.71 -16.46 -19.17
C GLN A 517 -5.49 -17.32 -18.86
N SER A 518 -4.26 -16.83 -19.11
CA SER A 518 -3.03 -17.53 -18.73
C SER A 518 -2.97 -17.84 -17.24
N ILE A 519 -3.30 -16.88 -16.37
CA ILE A 519 -3.31 -17.08 -14.91
C ILE A 519 -4.24 -18.24 -14.54
N LEU A 520 -5.48 -18.25 -15.04
CA LEU A 520 -6.45 -19.30 -14.69
C LEU A 520 -6.05 -20.67 -15.25
N ILE A 521 -5.58 -20.74 -16.50
CA ILE A 521 -5.12 -21.98 -17.13
C ILE A 521 -3.96 -22.58 -16.32
N TRP A 522 -2.92 -21.78 -16.06
CA TRP A 522 -1.74 -22.22 -15.33
C TRP A 522 -2.05 -22.55 -13.87
N HIS A 523 -2.98 -21.84 -13.23
CA HIS A 523 -3.39 -22.12 -11.86
C HIS A 523 -4.02 -23.49 -11.73
N ILE A 524 -5.04 -23.77 -12.54
CA ILE A 524 -5.72 -25.06 -12.53
C ILE A 524 -4.73 -26.17 -12.92
N ALA A 525 -3.90 -25.98 -13.95
CA ALA A 525 -2.89 -26.97 -14.34
C ALA A 525 -1.86 -27.26 -13.24
N THR A 526 -1.41 -26.23 -12.51
CA THR A 526 -0.48 -26.36 -11.38
C THR A 526 -1.12 -27.19 -10.26
N HIS A 527 -2.38 -26.94 -9.94
CA HIS A 527 -3.13 -27.70 -8.94
C HIS A 527 -3.38 -29.15 -9.36
N LEU A 528 -3.82 -29.39 -10.61
CA LEU A 528 -4.00 -30.73 -11.16
C LEU A 528 -2.74 -31.58 -10.96
N TRP A 529 -1.59 -30.99 -11.23
CA TRP A 529 -0.31 -31.66 -11.05
C TRP A 529 0.10 -31.86 -9.62
N TYR A 530 -0.07 -30.85 -8.77
CA TYR A 530 0.24 -30.94 -7.35
C TYR A 530 -0.46 -32.15 -6.72
N HIS A 531 -1.74 -32.34 -7.04
CA HIS A 531 -2.52 -33.47 -6.55
C HIS A 531 -2.22 -34.81 -7.26
N SER A 532 -1.74 -34.78 -8.51
CA SER A 532 -1.31 -36.00 -9.22
C SER A 532 0.04 -36.55 -8.74
N ASP A 533 0.92 -35.68 -8.23
CA ASP A 533 2.29 -36.01 -7.86
C ASP A 533 2.35 -36.60 -6.43
N LYS A 534 2.06 -37.90 -6.33
CA LYS A 534 2.01 -38.68 -5.07
C LYS A 534 3.38 -38.96 -4.42
N ALA A 535 4.50 -38.46 -4.96
CA ALA A 535 5.84 -38.85 -4.48
C ALA A 535 6.35 -38.00 -3.30
N SER A 536 7.14 -38.68 -2.45
CA SER A 536 7.75 -38.28 -1.18
C SER A 536 8.09 -36.79 -1.02
N ASP A 537 7.63 -36.21 0.10
CA ASP A 537 7.86 -34.88 0.68
C ASP A 537 9.33 -34.58 1.07
N GLN A 538 10.31 -35.08 0.32
CA GLN A 538 11.72 -34.80 0.57
C GLN A 538 12.09 -33.36 0.16
N PHE A 539 12.91 -32.72 0.99
CA PHE A 539 13.59 -31.48 0.62
C PHE A 539 14.62 -31.76 -0.49
N PRO A 540 14.80 -30.91 -1.51
CA PRO A 540 14.25 -29.55 -1.70
C PRO A 540 12.91 -29.49 -2.47
N LEU A 541 12.43 -30.62 -3.02
CA LEU A 541 11.25 -30.68 -3.87
C LEU A 541 9.97 -30.16 -3.20
N LYS A 542 9.75 -30.51 -1.92
CA LYS A 542 8.61 -30.02 -1.14
C LYS A 542 8.51 -28.49 -1.13
N GLN A 543 9.65 -27.84 -0.93
CA GLN A 543 9.75 -26.38 -0.84
C GLN A 543 9.43 -25.71 -2.18
N GLN A 544 9.89 -26.27 -3.29
CA GLN A 544 9.56 -25.79 -4.64
C GLN A 544 8.06 -25.92 -4.94
N LYS A 545 7.44 -27.04 -4.56
CA LYS A 545 5.99 -27.25 -4.67
C LYS A 545 5.22 -26.18 -3.88
N GLU A 546 5.61 -25.95 -2.62
CA GLU A 546 4.98 -24.93 -1.77
C GLU A 546 5.11 -23.51 -2.36
N ILE A 547 6.27 -23.16 -2.92
CA ILE A 547 6.48 -21.88 -3.60
C ILE A 547 5.57 -21.74 -4.84
N CYS A 548 5.46 -22.80 -5.66
CA CYS A 548 4.59 -22.80 -6.84
C CYS A 548 3.13 -22.56 -6.46
N MET A 549 2.64 -23.30 -5.46
CA MET A 549 1.27 -23.17 -4.98
C MET A 549 1.02 -21.76 -4.41
N LEU A 550 1.97 -21.24 -3.62
CA LEU A 550 1.86 -19.91 -3.04
C LEU A 550 1.78 -18.81 -4.10
N LEU A 551 2.62 -18.88 -5.13
CA LEU A 551 2.59 -17.93 -6.25
C LEU A 551 1.32 -18.07 -7.07
N SER A 552 0.89 -19.30 -7.36
CA SER A 552 -0.31 -19.57 -8.13
C SER A 552 -1.57 -19.04 -7.45
N ASP A 553 -1.75 -19.35 -6.16
CA ASP A 553 -2.87 -18.87 -5.35
C ASP A 553 -2.83 -17.34 -5.17
N TYR A 554 -1.63 -16.74 -5.12
CA TYR A 554 -1.46 -15.29 -5.04
C TYR A 554 -1.85 -14.58 -6.35
N MET A 555 -1.45 -15.12 -7.51
CA MET A 555 -1.80 -14.54 -8.80
C MET A 555 -3.32 -14.57 -9.06
N VAL A 556 -4.00 -15.62 -8.61
CA VAL A 556 -5.47 -15.67 -8.65
C VAL A 556 -6.12 -14.69 -7.66
N TYR A 557 -5.55 -14.53 -6.46
CA TYR A 557 -5.99 -13.47 -5.54
C TYR A 557 -5.91 -12.09 -6.21
N LEU A 558 -4.79 -11.77 -6.86
CA LEU A 558 -4.66 -10.52 -7.60
C LEU A 558 -5.72 -10.40 -8.69
N LEU A 559 -6.00 -11.49 -9.42
CA LEU A 559 -7.00 -11.50 -10.49
C LEU A 559 -8.43 -11.22 -10.00
N LEU A 560 -8.83 -11.78 -8.86
CA LEU A 560 -10.23 -11.75 -8.42
C LEU A 560 -10.52 -10.70 -7.34
N VAL A 561 -9.49 -10.27 -6.59
CA VAL A 561 -9.63 -9.31 -5.48
C VAL A 561 -8.98 -7.97 -5.80
N CYS A 562 -7.84 -7.97 -6.49
CA CYS A 562 -7.10 -6.76 -6.87
C CYS A 562 -6.94 -6.58 -8.39
N PRO A 563 -8.01 -6.71 -9.22
CA PRO A 563 -7.89 -6.69 -10.68
C PRO A 563 -7.31 -5.38 -11.23
N PHE A 564 -7.43 -4.27 -10.48
CA PHE A 564 -6.83 -2.98 -10.82
C PHE A 564 -5.29 -2.95 -10.77
N MET A 565 -4.66 -4.02 -10.27
CA MET A 565 -3.22 -4.23 -10.30
C MET A 565 -2.76 -5.11 -11.47
N LEU A 566 -3.69 -5.67 -12.25
CA LEU A 566 -3.39 -6.48 -13.41
C LEU A 566 -3.79 -5.74 -14.70
N PRO A 567 -3.26 -6.16 -15.86
CA PRO A 567 -3.81 -5.77 -17.15
C PRO A 567 -5.33 -5.97 -17.24
N GLU A 568 -5.99 -5.10 -17.98
CA GLU A 568 -7.43 -5.20 -18.22
C GLU A 568 -7.78 -6.55 -18.86
N GLY A 569 -8.84 -7.19 -18.36
CA GLY A 569 -9.27 -8.51 -18.79
C GLY A 569 -10.65 -8.87 -18.23
N ILE A 570 -11.12 -10.06 -18.58
CA ILE A 570 -12.43 -10.61 -18.17
C ILE A 570 -12.27 -11.79 -17.19
N GLY A 571 -11.20 -11.77 -16.38
CA GLY A 571 -10.80 -12.92 -15.56
C GLY A 571 -11.87 -13.36 -14.56
N GLU A 572 -12.67 -12.43 -14.05
CA GLU A 572 -13.83 -12.77 -13.23
C GLU A 572 -14.87 -13.59 -14.01
N ILE A 573 -15.23 -13.13 -15.21
CA ILE A 573 -16.21 -13.83 -16.06
C ILE A 573 -15.69 -15.21 -16.41
N ARG A 574 -14.41 -15.31 -16.81
CA ARG A 574 -13.73 -16.59 -17.06
C ARG A 574 -13.76 -17.52 -15.85
N SER A 575 -13.50 -16.98 -14.65
CA SER A 575 -13.52 -17.75 -13.40
C SER A 575 -14.92 -18.28 -13.07
N VAL A 576 -15.97 -17.47 -13.26
CA VAL A 576 -17.37 -17.88 -13.04
C VAL A 576 -17.81 -18.94 -14.06
N ASP A 577 -17.49 -18.76 -15.35
CA ASP A 577 -17.80 -19.76 -16.37
C ASP A 577 -17.07 -21.08 -16.11
N THR A 578 -15.83 -21.00 -15.62
CA THR A 578 -15.02 -22.17 -15.24
C THR A 578 -15.59 -22.87 -14.01
N GLU A 579 -16.05 -22.13 -13.00
CA GLU A 579 -16.73 -22.67 -11.82
C GLU A 579 -17.97 -23.48 -12.22
N GLU A 580 -18.79 -22.94 -13.13
CA GLU A 580 -19.99 -23.63 -13.60
C GLU A 580 -19.65 -24.88 -14.43
N GLU A 581 -18.59 -24.84 -15.24
CA GLU A 581 -18.14 -26.03 -15.96
C GLU A 581 -17.63 -27.12 -15.03
N VAL A 582 -16.87 -26.77 -13.99
CA VAL A 582 -16.44 -27.72 -12.95
C VAL A 582 -17.66 -28.35 -12.28
N ASN A 583 -18.65 -27.54 -11.90
CA ASN A 583 -19.88 -28.03 -11.27
C ASN A 583 -20.65 -29.01 -12.17
N ASN A 584 -20.74 -28.72 -13.47
CA ASN A 584 -21.42 -29.60 -14.42
C ASN A 584 -20.65 -30.91 -14.62
N PHE A 585 -19.33 -30.85 -14.79
CA PHE A 585 -18.48 -32.03 -14.91
C PHE A 585 -18.56 -32.95 -13.68
N LEU A 586 -18.52 -32.38 -12.47
CA LEU A 586 -18.60 -33.16 -11.23
C LEU A 586 -19.99 -33.80 -11.03
N LYS A 587 -21.08 -33.11 -11.42
CA LYS A 587 -22.45 -33.66 -11.39
C LYS A 587 -22.61 -34.85 -12.34
N GLU A 588 -22.11 -34.73 -13.56
CA GLU A 588 -22.23 -35.77 -14.59
C GLU A 588 -21.46 -37.06 -14.22
N LYS A 589 -20.28 -36.91 -13.61
CA LYS A 589 -19.39 -38.05 -13.30
C LYS A 589 -19.66 -38.72 -11.96
N ASN A 590 -20.50 -38.20 -11.06
CA ASN A 590 -20.80 -38.82 -9.76
C ASN A 590 -22.11 -38.30 -9.11
N PRO A 591 -23.30 -38.78 -9.51
CA PRO A 591 -24.57 -38.29 -8.94
C PRO A 591 -24.84 -38.73 -7.49
N ILE A 592 -24.13 -39.73 -6.94
CA ILE A 592 -24.52 -40.44 -5.70
C ILE A 592 -23.66 -40.05 -4.47
N GLN A 593 -22.40 -39.65 -4.66
CA GLN A 593 -21.50 -39.16 -3.61
C GLN A 593 -20.74 -37.97 -4.17
N GLY A 594 -21.13 -36.76 -3.76
CA GLY A 594 -20.47 -35.53 -4.18
C GLY A 594 -18.97 -35.62 -3.89
N ILE A 595 -18.15 -35.31 -4.90
CA ILE A 595 -16.71 -35.20 -4.71
C ILE A 595 -16.45 -33.95 -3.88
N THR A 596 -15.97 -34.13 -2.66
CA THR A 596 -15.61 -33.02 -1.75
C THR A 596 -14.11 -32.85 -1.59
N ASP A 597 -13.31 -33.76 -2.16
CA ASP A 597 -11.85 -33.79 -2.03
C ASP A 597 -11.15 -33.30 -3.31
N GLU A 598 -10.17 -32.41 -3.15
CA GLU A 598 -9.40 -31.80 -4.24
C GLU A 598 -8.62 -32.86 -5.05
N THR A 599 -8.07 -33.88 -4.38
CA THR A 599 -7.25 -34.91 -5.04
C THR A 599 -8.08 -35.80 -5.95
N SER A 600 -9.28 -36.19 -5.49
CA SER A 600 -10.23 -36.97 -6.28
C SER A 600 -10.74 -36.17 -7.50
N ALA A 601 -11.06 -34.90 -7.33
CA ALA A 601 -11.50 -34.03 -8.42
C ALA A 601 -10.40 -33.88 -9.49
N CYS A 602 -9.17 -33.58 -9.07
CA CYS A 602 -8.02 -33.42 -9.97
C CYS A 602 -7.72 -34.70 -10.76
N SER A 603 -7.77 -35.87 -10.09
CA SER A 603 -7.50 -37.15 -10.74
C SER A 603 -8.49 -37.42 -11.88
N ARG A 604 -9.77 -37.14 -11.67
CA ARG A 604 -10.82 -37.33 -12.70
C ARG A 604 -10.71 -36.33 -13.85
N LEU A 605 -10.31 -35.08 -13.57
CA LEU A 605 -10.09 -34.08 -14.62
C LEU A 605 -8.95 -34.49 -15.55
N LEU A 606 -7.88 -35.08 -15.01
CA LEU A 606 -6.74 -35.58 -15.80
C LEU A 606 -7.07 -36.81 -16.67
N GLU A 607 -8.13 -37.57 -16.36
CA GLU A 607 -8.58 -38.69 -17.19
C GLU A 607 -9.22 -38.24 -18.52
N VAL A 608 -9.60 -36.97 -18.63
CA VAL A 608 -10.25 -36.44 -19.84
C VAL A 608 -9.21 -36.25 -20.94
N LYS A 609 -9.44 -36.90 -22.09
CA LYS A 609 -8.62 -36.72 -23.29
C LYS A 609 -8.86 -35.34 -23.90
N THR A 610 -7.78 -34.62 -24.17
CA THR A 610 -7.79 -33.23 -24.66
C THR A 610 -7.14 -33.10 -26.03
N ASP A 611 -7.34 -34.09 -26.91
CA ASP A 611 -6.74 -34.13 -28.25
C ASP A 611 -7.24 -32.98 -29.14
N ILE A 612 -8.52 -32.61 -28.97
CA ILE A 612 -9.17 -31.50 -29.68
C ILE A 612 -9.18 -30.26 -28.76
N PRO A 613 -8.72 -29.09 -29.23
CA PRO A 613 -8.79 -27.85 -28.45
C PRO A 613 -10.21 -27.49 -28.00
N PRO A 614 -10.43 -27.11 -26.72
CA PRO A 614 -11.77 -26.77 -26.21
C PRO A 614 -12.49 -25.67 -26.99
N ILE A 615 -11.74 -24.72 -27.56
CA ILE A 615 -12.30 -23.63 -28.38
C ILE A 615 -13.01 -24.14 -29.65
N GLU A 616 -12.59 -25.27 -30.21
CA GLU A 616 -13.22 -25.87 -31.40
C GLU A 616 -14.57 -26.51 -31.07
N VAL A 617 -14.73 -27.03 -29.85
CA VAL A 617 -15.95 -27.70 -29.39
C VAL A 617 -16.95 -26.71 -28.82
N LYS A 618 -16.49 -25.77 -27.99
CA LYS A 618 -17.36 -24.84 -27.25
C LYS A 618 -17.66 -23.54 -28.01
N GLY A 619 -16.83 -23.22 -28.99
CA GLY A 619 -16.88 -21.95 -29.70
C GLY A 619 -16.65 -20.73 -28.79
N PRO A 620 -16.87 -19.51 -29.31
CA PRO A 620 -16.55 -18.27 -28.60
C PRO A 620 -17.52 -17.93 -27.45
N LYS A 621 -18.62 -18.68 -27.29
CA LYS A 621 -19.67 -18.41 -26.31
C LYS A 621 -19.25 -18.74 -24.88
N SER A 622 -18.55 -19.86 -24.68
CA SER A 622 -18.01 -20.24 -23.37
C SER A 622 -16.70 -19.50 -23.12
N LYS A 623 -16.55 -18.87 -21.95
CA LYS A 623 -15.26 -18.31 -21.51
C LYS A 623 -14.51 -19.19 -20.52
N SER A 624 -15.05 -20.37 -20.19
CA SER A 624 -14.38 -21.33 -19.31
C SER A 624 -13.04 -21.80 -19.88
N VAL A 625 -12.06 -21.96 -18.98
CA VAL A 625 -10.71 -22.44 -19.28
C VAL A 625 -10.40 -23.82 -18.69
N LEU A 626 -11.39 -24.52 -18.13
CA LEU A 626 -11.16 -25.78 -17.39
C LEU A 626 -10.40 -26.82 -18.22
N PHE A 627 -10.91 -27.12 -19.42
CA PHE A 627 -10.29 -28.11 -20.29
C PHE A 627 -9.05 -27.60 -21.03
N ASP A 628 -8.86 -26.27 -21.11
CA ASP A 628 -7.59 -25.70 -21.54
C ASP A 628 -6.52 -25.99 -20.49
N ALA A 629 -6.84 -25.83 -19.20
CA ALA A 629 -5.93 -26.21 -18.12
C ALA A 629 -5.61 -27.71 -18.09
N CYS A 630 -6.60 -28.58 -18.32
CA CYS A 630 -6.37 -30.03 -18.44
C CYS A 630 -5.44 -30.34 -19.62
N ARG A 631 -5.64 -29.66 -20.76
CA ARG A 631 -4.79 -29.79 -21.94
C ARG A 631 -3.34 -29.37 -21.65
N LEU A 632 -3.15 -28.23 -20.98
CA LEU A 632 -1.82 -27.77 -20.56
C LEU A 632 -1.14 -28.80 -19.63
N ALA A 633 -1.87 -29.29 -18.62
CA ALA A 633 -1.35 -30.28 -17.68
C ALA A 633 -0.92 -31.58 -18.39
N ASN A 634 -1.72 -32.06 -19.34
CA ASN A 634 -1.41 -33.26 -20.13
C ASN A 634 -0.19 -33.03 -21.05
N GLN A 635 -0.17 -31.96 -21.85
CA GLN A 635 0.93 -31.66 -22.78
C GLN A 635 2.27 -31.50 -22.08
N LEU A 636 2.26 -30.86 -20.90
CA LEU A 636 3.47 -30.64 -20.17
C LEU A 636 3.92 -31.93 -19.44
N SER A 637 2.99 -32.76 -18.94
CA SER A 637 3.31 -34.12 -18.47
C SER A 637 3.95 -34.97 -19.56
N ASP A 638 3.37 -34.97 -20.76
CA ASP A 638 3.89 -35.71 -21.92
C ASP A 638 5.30 -35.23 -22.31
N SER A 639 5.57 -33.93 -22.19
CA SER A 639 6.87 -33.36 -22.54
C SER A 639 7.95 -33.82 -21.56
N PHE A 640 7.66 -33.80 -20.26
CA PHE A 640 8.57 -34.33 -19.24
C PHE A 640 8.72 -35.85 -19.33
N GLU A 641 7.66 -36.58 -19.68
CA GLU A 641 7.73 -38.03 -19.84
C GLU A 641 8.62 -38.44 -21.03
N ARG A 642 8.56 -37.71 -22.15
CA ARG A 642 9.48 -37.92 -23.28
C ARG A 642 10.93 -37.68 -22.90
N GLU A 643 11.20 -36.64 -22.12
CA GLU A 643 12.55 -36.34 -21.61
C GLU A 643 13.04 -37.43 -20.65
N ARG A 644 12.14 -37.95 -19.80
CA ARG A 644 12.43 -39.08 -18.88
C ARG A 644 12.83 -40.34 -19.66
N ILE A 645 12.13 -40.63 -20.75
CA ILE A 645 12.43 -41.78 -21.62
C ILE A 645 13.75 -41.58 -22.35
N ALA A 646 14.04 -40.36 -22.82
CA ALA A 646 15.31 -40.04 -23.48
C ALA A 646 16.51 -40.12 -22.53
N ASN A 647 16.34 -39.71 -21.27
CA ASN A 647 17.40 -39.61 -20.27
C ASN A 647 17.02 -40.28 -18.91
N PRO A 648 16.97 -41.62 -18.83
CA PRO A 648 16.41 -42.35 -17.67
C PRO A 648 17.20 -42.21 -16.36
N SER A 649 18.50 -41.93 -16.43
CA SER A 649 19.39 -41.79 -15.26
C SER A 649 19.13 -40.53 -14.42
N SER A 650 18.20 -39.67 -14.84
CA SER A 650 17.98 -38.33 -14.29
C SER A 650 16.60 -38.11 -13.63
N GLU A 651 15.83 -39.17 -13.36
CA GLU A 651 14.40 -39.07 -12.98
C GLU A 651 14.11 -38.12 -11.79
N SER A 652 14.90 -38.18 -10.71
CA SER A 652 14.74 -37.27 -9.57
C SER A 652 15.03 -35.81 -9.95
N SER A 653 16.14 -35.58 -10.65
CA SER A 653 16.53 -34.26 -11.14
C SER A 653 15.54 -33.68 -12.16
N LEU A 654 14.87 -34.53 -12.95
CA LEU A 654 13.87 -34.11 -13.92
C LEU A 654 12.58 -33.65 -13.24
N ARG A 655 12.18 -34.32 -12.15
CA ARG A 655 11.03 -33.91 -11.34
C ARG A 655 11.28 -32.58 -10.63
N GLU A 656 12.48 -32.36 -10.11
CA GLU A 656 12.90 -31.06 -9.58
C GLU A 656 12.88 -29.98 -10.66
N LYS A 657 13.48 -30.27 -11.83
CA LYS A 657 13.48 -29.36 -12.99
C LYS A 657 12.06 -29.00 -13.46
N LYS A 658 11.10 -29.92 -13.35
CA LYS A 658 9.68 -29.65 -13.63
C LYS A 658 9.12 -28.57 -12.72
N TRP A 659 9.21 -28.75 -11.41
CA TRP A 659 8.68 -27.79 -10.44
C TRP A 659 9.46 -26.47 -10.45
N GLU A 660 10.76 -26.52 -10.69
CA GLU A 660 11.58 -25.33 -10.94
C GLU A 660 11.06 -24.54 -12.15
N THR A 661 10.83 -25.20 -13.29
CA THR A 661 10.31 -24.54 -14.51
C THR A 661 8.97 -23.87 -14.26
N ILE A 662 8.05 -24.55 -13.57
CA ILE A 662 6.72 -24.00 -13.22
C ILE A 662 6.86 -22.80 -12.28
N SER A 663 7.71 -22.89 -11.26
CA SER A 663 7.95 -21.79 -10.32
C SER A 663 8.49 -20.56 -11.04
N LEU A 664 9.39 -20.74 -12.00
CA LEU A 664 9.98 -19.67 -12.79
C LEU A 664 8.98 -19.04 -13.76
N VAL A 665 8.06 -19.82 -14.35
CA VAL A 665 6.95 -19.27 -15.14
C VAL A 665 6.06 -18.39 -14.27
N TRP A 666 5.71 -18.83 -13.06
CA TRP A 666 4.94 -18.00 -12.12
C TRP A 666 5.66 -16.73 -11.70
N VAL A 667 6.97 -16.79 -11.43
CA VAL A 667 7.79 -15.59 -11.16
C VAL A 667 7.77 -14.65 -12.37
N GLU A 668 7.84 -15.18 -13.59
CA GLU A 668 7.78 -14.37 -14.80
C GLU A 668 6.40 -13.72 -15.01
N MET A 669 5.29 -14.44 -14.76
CA MET A 669 3.94 -13.86 -14.74
C MET A 669 3.78 -12.79 -13.66
N LEU A 670 4.36 -12.99 -12.48
CA LEU A 670 4.37 -12.01 -11.39
C LEU A 670 5.12 -10.74 -11.80
N SER A 671 6.28 -10.88 -12.44
CA SER A 671 7.07 -9.76 -12.97
C SER A 671 6.34 -9.02 -14.08
N TYR A 672 5.66 -9.73 -14.97
CA TYR A 672 4.82 -9.13 -16.00
C TYR A 672 3.68 -8.31 -15.37
N ALA A 673 2.95 -8.89 -14.41
CA ALA A 673 1.90 -8.18 -13.68
C ALA A 673 2.45 -6.91 -12.98
N ALA A 674 3.63 -7.02 -12.36
CA ALA A 674 4.28 -5.90 -11.69
C ALA A 674 4.65 -4.78 -12.68
N ALA A 675 5.18 -5.11 -13.86
CA ALA A 675 5.54 -4.15 -14.88
C ALA A 675 4.33 -3.43 -15.50
N GLN A 676 3.21 -4.14 -15.68
CA GLN A 676 1.98 -3.59 -16.26
C GLN A 676 1.13 -2.80 -15.24
N CYS A 677 1.36 -3.02 -13.94
CA CYS A 677 0.68 -2.29 -12.88
C CYS A 677 1.18 -0.84 -12.79
N LYS A 678 0.24 0.10 -12.61
CA LYS A 678 0.54 1.54 -12.56
C LYS A 678 1.00 1.96 -11.16
N GLY A 679 1.91 2.94 -11.09
CA GLY A 679 2.44 3.48 -9.82
C GLY A 679 1.37 3.84 -8.77
N PRO A 680 0.27 4.52 -9.11
CA PRO A 680 -0.81 4.80 -8.16
C PRO A 680 -1.53 3.56 -7.62
N SER A 681 -1.65 2.49 -8.42
CA SER A 681 -2.21 1.20 -7.95
C SER A 681 -1.29 0.57 -6.90
N HIS A 682 0.03 0.66 -7.07
CA HIS A 682 1.00 0.25 -6.06
C HIS A 682 0.92 1.10 -4.79
N ALA A 683 0.83 2.43 -4.91
CA ALA A 683 0.64 3.35 -3.78
C ALA A 683 -0.64 3.04 -2.99
N LYS A 684 -1.72 2.66 -3.67
CA LYS A 684 -3.00 2.31 -3.04
C LYS A 684 -2.86 1.12 -2.09
N GLN A 685 -2.05 0.14 -2.44
CA GLN A 685 -1.86 -1.08 -1.64
C GLN A 685 -1.00 -0.90 -0.39
N LEU A 686 -0.17 0.14 -0.33
CA LEU A 686 0.60 0.45 0.89
C LEU A 686 -0.33 0.69 2.10
N GLY A 687 -1.51 1.27 1.86
CA GLY A 687 -2.56 1.47 2.88
C GLY A 687 -3.19 0.19 3.43
N GLN A 688 -2.97 -0.96 2.79
CA GLN A 688 -3.64 -2.23 3.09
C GLN A 688 -2.67 -3.34 3.55
N GLY A 689 -1.49 -2.95 4.05
CA GLY A 689 -0.47 -3.88 4.55
C GLY A 689 0.62 -4.24 3.54
N GLY A 690 0.65 -3.54 2.40
CA GLY A 690 1.59 -3.74 1.29
C GLY A 690 1.27 -5.00 0.47
N GLU A 691 1.74 -5.04 -0.78
CA GLU A 691 1.59 -6.21 -1.64
C GLU A 691 2.96 -6.69 -2.12
N LEU A 692 3.14 -8.02 -2.23
CA LEU A 692 4.38 -8.59 -2.77
C LEU A 692 4.63 -8.06 -4.19
N LEU A 693 3.57 -7.92 -5.00
CA LEU A 693 3.63 -7.33 -6.33
C LEU A 693 4.29 -5.94 -6.34
N THR A 694 4.03 -5.10 -5.32
CA THR A 694 4.67 -3.77 -5.19
C THR A 694 6.15 -3.85 -4.86
N HIS A 695 6.57 -4.86 -4.07
CA HIS A 695 7.99 -5.08 -3.78
C HIS A 695 8.72 -5.58 -5.03
N VAL A 696 8.11 -6.50 -5.78
CA VAL A 696 8.64 -7.00 -7.07
C VAL A 696 8.75 -5.86 -8.08
N TRP A 697 7.72 -5.02 -8.20
CA TRP A 697 7.75 -3.86 -9.10
C TRP A 697 8.90 -2.90 -8.80
N LEU A 698 9.08 -2.51 -7.53
CA LEU A 698 10.15 -1.58 -7.17
C LEU A 698 11.53 -2.25 -7.32
N LEU A 699 11.68 -3.51 -6.92
CA LEU A 699 12.90 -4.30 -7.12
C LEU A 699 13.27 -4.41 -8.61
N MET A 700 12.28 -4.65 -9.47
CA MET A 700 12.45 -4.66 -10.93
C MET A 700 12.95 -3.31 -11.43
N ALA A 701 12.40 -2.20 -10.93
CA ALA A 701 12.86 -0.87 -11.29
C ALA A 701 14.33 -0.66 -10.91
N HIS A 702 14.74 -1.05 -9.69
CA HIS A 702 16.14 -0.95 -9.27
C HIS A 702 17.08 -1.85 -10.05
N LEU A 703 16.65 -3.05 -10.45
CA LEU A 703 17.41 -3.96 -11.31
C LEU A 703 17.37 -3.55 -12.79
N GLY A 704 16.71 -2.45 -13.12
CA GLY A 704 16.62 -1.89 -14.45
C GLY A 704 15.76 -2.68 -15.44
N ILE A 705 14.74 -3.37 -14.92
CA ILE A 705 13.75 -4.14 -15.67
C ILE A 705 12.41 -3.41 -15.55
N THR A 706 12.27 -2.24 -16.17
CA THR A 706 11.00 -1.50 -16.18
C THR A 706 10.80 -0.72 -17.47
N GLU A 707 9.54 -0.52 -17.84
CA GLU A 707 9.13 0.22 -19.03
C GLU A 707 9.05 1.75 -18.79
N GLN A 708 9.21 2.20 -17.54
CA GLN A 708 9.02 3.60 -17.13
C GLN A 708 10.24 4.50 -17.42
N PHE A 709 11.16 4.07 -18.28
CA PHE A 709 12.27 4.88 -18.79
C PHE A 709 11.99 5.35 -20.20
N GLN A 710 12.14 6.64 -20.46
CA GLN A 710 12.17 7.16 -21.82
C GLN A 710 13.24 8.25 -21.90
N MET A 711 14.50 7.85 -22.12
CA MET A 711 15.49 8.74 -22.71
C MET A 711 16.40 7.93 -23.64
N PRO A 712 16.55 8.30 -24.91
CA PRO A 712 17.62 7.77 -25.75
C PRO A 712 18.98 8.21 -25.19
N THR A 713 19.97 7.33 -25.33
CA THR A 713 21.39 7.62 -25.06
C THR A 713 21.87 8.83 -25.86
N GLY A 714 22.12 9.95 -25.17
CA GLY A 714 22.80 11.14 -25.68
C GLY A 714 21.97 12.03 -26.60
N PHE A 715 21.97 13.33 -26.32
CA PHE A 715 21.35 14.32 -27.19
C PHE A 715 22.34 14.83 -28.22
N ALA A 716 21.88 14.94 -29.47
CA ALA A 716 22.53 15.73 -30.50
C ALA A 716 22.59 17.19 -30.04
N ARG A 717 23.78 17.67 -29.67
CA ARG A 717 23.95 19.03 -29.11
C ARG A 717 25.04 19.85 -29.78
N LYS A 718 25.81 19.26 -30.69
CA LYS A 718 26.88 19.95 -31.39
C LYS A 718 26.91 19.57 -32.85
N LEU A 719 27.05 20.56 -33.73
CA LEU A 719 27.38 20.35 -35.12
C LEU A 719 28.89 20.25 -35.26
N ILE A 720 29.35 19.20 -35.94
CA ILE A 720 30.74 18.99 -36.31
C ILE A 720 30.79 19.07 -37.83
N TYR A 721 31.30 20.17 -38.35
CA TYR A 721 31.44 20.40 -39.79
C TYR A 721 32.92 20.39 -40.17
N ARG A 722 33.25 19.81 -41.34
CA ARG A 722 34.60 19.73 -41.91
C ARG A 722 34.63 20.22 -43.34
#